data_AF-A0A9E0EN92-F1
#
_entry.id   AF-A0A9E0EN92-F1
#
_cell.length_a   1.000
_cell.length_b   1.000
_cell.length_c   1.000
_cell.angle_alpha   90.00
_cell.angle_beta   90.00
_cell.angle_gamma   90.00
#
_symmetry.space_group_name_H-M   'P 1'
#
loop_
_entity.id
_entity.type
_entity.pdbx_description
1 polymer ?
#
loop_
_entity_poly.entity_id
_entity_poly.type
_entity_poly.pdbx_seq_one_letter_code
_entity_poly.pdbx_strand_id
1 'polypeptide(L)'
;MAGIGFELKKLFVEEKNEPFGNIRAILFSSAISVGPWLITITSLNLLILISKDINIGTANQTLFMSTIFYAFTFSQILTSAFQYLITRYISDCIFNKKIEKIRGTFIGCLKLVSIIAFFISYIFINRGTLSIPYKSVSILLFVIMCLSWITMIFVSLLKKYKVILFSFFLGNIVSVSLGYLFLKYYVPIFNESPIFWMLLSYCIGIGINFILTSMYILRSFTGKSKNQFEFLTYLNGYFSLVLIGMLYILGVWGHVFVNWIIGDSYTISGTFRISPLYEVAVFYSYCTAMPAIIYFTVFLETKFLPLYKEYYKMICKKGNYSEISQALDKMKKIVFQEIFYCMELQFLISFSCVLIANVIFNEFDMNTYLLDLFRISVFSSFSAIFVSIIITLFLYFDLRLQSIILASTLFFSSIVFSYIFGKLGLEFVGMGFFSSSFISLIVAIYMFPKIFETLNYTTMFRQNFNQKVGGRYLKKISLWLNSKIYILILLLFMVIFGGKIKASTYDSRGFNSKTGNNRNTMSPYDNEGYDIRGYTKEGINRRGFNITGWNEQTNSPYDYAGFDFSEVHKDTGKNYDERGFDVNLYNILTNSYYDKLGFNYIGIHRETGKEYDKNGWNYYGLNEKTKDYYDEGGWNREGVNRRGFNKEEWNVETKSKYDVYGFNFLGIHKDTGKNYDERGFNANSYNLLTNSIYDERGFNHEGIHKDTETEYNKYGWNYYGLNEKTKDYYDEEGWNWNEINRKGFDREGWNVETKSKYDYAGFDFLGVHKNTRKKYDERGFDNNQYNIITKSLYDKYGFNYDGIHKDTNGYYDKNGWNYYGLNEKTKTYYDSKGYTREGLDKYGYKKGQRPADFDDGEYDKYGFNKKGIYKKGY
;
A
#
# COMPACT_ATOMS: atom_id res chain seq x y z
N MET A 1 -33.16 -5.91 -49.95
CA MET A 1 -33.02 -7.16 -49.18
C MET A 1 -34.02 -8.17 -49.73
N ALA A 2 -33.68 -9.11 -50.62
CA ALA A 2 -34.68 -10.10 -51.08
C ALA A 2 -34.00 -11.38 -51.59
N GLY A 3 -33.89 -12.41 -50.77
CA GLY A 3 -33.37 -13.72 -51.21
C GLY A 3 -33.11 -14.74 -50.10
N ILE A 4 -33.17 -14.35 -48.83
CA ILE A 4 -33.13 -15.29 -47.69
C ILE A 4 -34.43 -16.10 -47.64
N GLY A 5 -35.53 -15.46 -48.05
CA GLY A 5 -36.85 -16.06 -48.05
C GLY A 5 -36.94 -17.40 -48.79
N PHE A 6 -36.08 -17.70 -49.77
CA PHE A 6 -36.08 -19.02 -50.43
C PHE A 6 -35.41 -20.11 -49.60
N GLU A 7 -34.26 -19.89 -48.96
CA GLU A 7 -33.63 -20.89 -48.07
C GLU A 7 -34.45 -21.08 -46.79
N LEU A 8 -34.98 -19.99 -46.21
CA LEU A 8 -35.84 -20.07 -45.03
C LEU A 8 -37.19 -20.72 -45.37
N LYS A 9 -37.84 -20.33 -46.47
CA LYS A 9 -39.08 -20.99 -46.90
C LYS A 9 -38.84 -22.45 -47.24
N LYS A 10 -37.67 -22.80 -47.81
CA LYS A 10 -37.29 -24.20 -48.06
C LYS A 10 -37.13 -24.98 -46.74
N LEU A 11 -36.41 -24.45 -45.75
CA LEU A 11 -36.29 -25.05 -44.41
C LEU A 11 -37.66 -25.18 -43.70
N PHE A 12 -38.49 -24.14 -43.70
CA PHE A 12 -39.81 -24.14 -43.06
C PHE A 12 -40.87 -24.99 -43.81
N VAL A 13 -40.69 -25.28 -45.11
CA VAL A 13 -41.63 -26.07 -45.93
C VAL A 13 -41.18 -27.53 -46.04
N GLU A 14 -39.89 -27.81 -46.21
CA GLU A 14 -39.35 -29.17 -46.33
C GLU A 14 -39.26 -29.88 -44.97
N GLU A 15 -38.97 -29.16 -43.87
CA GLU A 15 -38.78 -29.78 -42.55
C GLU A 15 -40.06 -29.81 -41.69
N LYS A 16 -41.22 -29.47 -42.26
CA LYS A 16 -42.52 -29.49 -41.55
C LYS A 16 -42.92 -30.88 -41.03
N ASN A 17 -42.33 -31.93 -41.62
CA ASN A 17 -42.58 -33.33 -41.30
C ASN A 17 -41.49 -33.96 -40.40
N GLU A 18 -40.44 -33.22 -40.00
CA GLU A 18 -39.41 -33.71 -39.07
C GLU A 18 -39.69 -33.24 -37.63
N PRO A 19 -39.52 -34.08 -36.59
CA PRO A 19 -39.81 -33.73 -35.20
C PRO A 19 -38.95 -32.56 -34.64
N PHE A 20 -37.85 -32.20 -35.32
CA PHE A 20 -36.94 -31.11 -34.94
C PHE A 20 -36.71 -30.06 -36.04
N GLY A 21 -37.44 -30.12 -37.16
CA GLY A 21 -37.28 -29.20 -38.29
C GLY A 21 -37.50 -27.73 -37.93
N ASN A 22 -38.58 -27.47 -37.17
CA ASN A 22 -38.87 -26.12 -36.69
C ASN A 22 -37.77 -25.55 -35.79
N ILE A 23 -37.11 -26.38 -34.98
CA ILE A 23 -36.01 -25.96 -34.10
C ILE A 23 -34.75 -25.62 -34.92
N ARG A 24 -34.42 -26.43 -35.93
CA ARG A 24 -33.31 -26.14 -36.85
C ARG A 24 -33.55 -24.85 -37.63
N ALA A 25 -34.75 -24.64 -38.17
CA ALA A 25 -35.11 -23.42 -38.87
C ALA A 25 -35.04 -22.18 -37.96
N ILE A 26 -35.47 -22.30 -36.69
CA ILE A 26 -35.35 -21.23 -35.69
C ILE A 26 -33.88 -20.97 -35.34
N LEU A 27 -33.07 -22.00 -35.07
CA LEU A 27 -31.65 -21.86 -34.77
C LEU A 27 -30.88 -21.22 -35.93
N PHE A 28 -31.19 -21.62 -37.16
CA PHE A 28 -30.58 -21.06 -38.35
C PHE A 28 -31.00 -19.59 -38.54
N SER A 29 -32.28 -19.26 -38.36
CA SER A 29 -32.78 -17.87 -38.42
C SER A 29 -32.16 -16.98 -37.33
N SER A 30 -31.96 -17.54 -36.14
CA SER A 30 -31.33 -16.89 -34.98
C SER A 30 -29.86 -16.58 -35.26
N ALA A 31 -29.13 -17.58 -35.75
CA ALA A 31 -27.72 -17.45 -36.10
C ALA A 31 -27.51 -16.39 -37.20
N ILE A 32 -28.42 -16.29 -38.17
CA ILE A 32 -28.33 -15.30 -39.25
C ILE A 32 -28.58 -13.87 -38.76
N SER A 33 -29.62 -13.68 -37.94
CA SER A 33 -30.12 -12.34 -37.61
C SER A 33 -29.38 -11.70 -36.44
N VAL A 34 -29.11 -12.48 -35.39
CA VAL A 34 -28.52 -11.98 -34.12
C VAL A 34 -27.22 -12.72 -33.76
N GLY A 35 -26.86 -13.78 -34.50
CA GLY A 35 -25.66 -14.58 -34.24
C GLY A 35 -24.36 -13.78 -34.09
N PRO A 36 -24.03 -12.80 -34.96
CA PRO A 36 -22.83 -11.98 -34.78
C PRO A 36 -22.74 -11.27 -33.41
N TRP A 37 -23.87 -10.80 -32.88
CA TRP A 37 -23.94 -10.18 -31.55
C TRP A 37 -23.78 -11.24 -30.46
N LEU A 38 -24.51 -12.34 -30.53
CA LEU A 38 -24.40 -13.43 -29.53
C LEU A 38 -22.97 -13.97 -29.44
N ILE A 39 -22.31 -14.22 -30.57
CA ILE A 39 -20.94 -14.77 -30.60
C ILE A 39 -19.95 -13.77 -29.95
N THR A 40 -20.07 -12.47 -30.22
CA THR A 40 -19.19 -11.45 -29.62
C THR A 40 -19.47 -11.21 -28.13
N ILE A 41 -20.72 -11.35 -27.70
CA ILE A 41 -21.08 -11.31 -26.27
C ILE A 41 -20.49 -12.52 -25.55
N THR A 42 -20.56 -13.72 -26.15
CA THR A 42 -20.01 -14.93 -25.53
C THR A 42 -18.50 -14.86 -25.35
N SER A 43 -17.74 -14.34 -26.32
CA SER A 43 -16.28 -14.20 -26.17
C SER A 43 -15.90 -13.20 -25.08
N LEU A 44 -16.61 -12.08 -24.98
CA LEU A 44 -16.42 -11.11 -23.92
C LEU A 44 -16.66 -11.74 -22.54
N ASN A 45 -17.75 -12.50 -22.36
CA ASN A 45 -18.03 -13.16 -21.09
C ASN A 45 -17.01 -14.26 -20.76
N LEU A 46 -16.54 -15.02 -21.75
CA LEU A 46 -15.48 -16.00 -21.58
C LEU A 46 -14.15 -15.35 -21.16
N LEU A 47 -13.78 -14.21 -21.73
CA LEU A 47 -12.58 -13.47 -21.32
C LEU A 47 -12.68 -12.98 -19.87
N ILE A 48 -13.87 -12.53 -19.44
CA ILE A 48 -14.10 -12.14 -18.04
C ILE A 48 -14.00 -13.37 -17.12
N LEU A 49 -14.56 -14.51 -17.52
CA LEU A 49 -14.47 -15.75 -16.75
C LEU A 49 -13.01 -16.17 -16.57
N ILE A 50 -12.22 -16.21 -17.65
CA ILE A 50 -10.78 -16.48 -17.60
C ILE A 50 -10.05 -15.47 -16.72
N SER A 51 -10.47 -14.21 -16.70
CA SER A 51 -9.86 -13.18 -15.84
C SER A 51 -10.09 -13.40 -14.35
N LYS A 52 -11.17 -14.10 -13.96
CA LYS A 52 -11.45 -14.46 -12.57
C LYS A 52 -10.51 -15.54 -12.06
N ASP A 53 -10.16 -16.52 -12.91
CA ASP A 53 -9.24 -17.60 -12.55
C ASP A 53 -7.82 -17.10 -12.19
N ILE A 54 -7.48 -15.88 -12.64
CA ILE A 54 -6.15 -15.26 -12.46
C ILE A 54 -6.22 -14.13 -11.42
N ASN A 55 -7.32 -14.02 -10.65
CA ASN A 55 -7.53 -13.01 -9.61
C ASN A 55 -7.28 -11.56 -10.06
N ILE A 56 -7.66 -11.21 -11.30
CA ILE A 56 -7.60 -9.82 -11.77
C ILE A 56 -8.63 -9.00 -10.99
N GLY A 57 -8.19 -7.90 -10.38
CA GLY A 57 -9.04 -7.03 -9.55
C GLY A 57 -10.30 -6.52 -10.28
N THR A 58 -11.38 -6.30 -9.52
CA THR A 58 -12.69 -5.91 -10.05
C THR A 58 -12.65 -4.61 -10.85
N ALA A 59 -11.92 -3.60 -10.38
CA ALA A 59 -11.74 -2.32 -11.10
C ALA A 59 -11.18 -2.49 -12.52
N ASN A 60 -10.28 -3.47 -12.69
CA ASN A 60 -9.63 -3.80 -13.94
C ASN A 60 -10.58 -4.50 -14.92
N GLN A 61 -11.44 -5.39 -14.41
CA GLN A 61 -12.52 -6.01 -15.17
C GLN A 61 -13.56 -4.95 -15.61
N THR A 62 -13.92 -4.04 -14.71
CA THR A 62 -14.84 -2.94 -15.03
C THR A 62 -14.25 -2.02 -16.10
N LEU A 63 -12.96 -1.70 -16.06
CA LEU A 63 -12.30 -0.88 -17.10
C LEU A 63 -12.34 -1.55 -18.49
N PHE A 64 -12.08 -2.85 -18.56
CA PHE A 64 -12.21 -3.62 -19.81
C PHE A 64 -13.63 -3.56 -20.37
N MET A 65 -14.62 -3.85 -19.54
CA MET A 65 -16.03 -3.79 -19.90
C MET A 65 -16.46 -2.41 -20.35
N SER A 66 -16.05 -1.37 -19.62
CA SER A 66 -16.38 0.03 -19.92
C SER A 66 -15.81 0.46 -21.27
N THR A 67 -14.57 0.05 -21.57
CA THR A 67 -13.92 0.38 -22.84
C THR A 67 -14.67 -0.26 -24.02
N ILE A 68 -15.09 -1.53 -23.89
CA ILE A 68 -15.88 -2.20 -24.92
C ILE A 68 -17.28 -1.60 -25.04
N PHE A 69 -17.94 -1.29 -23.92
CA PHE A 69 -19.26 -0.67 -23.90
C PHE A 69 -19.25 0.70 -24.58
N TYR A 70 -18.26 1.55 -24.28
CA TYR A 70 -18.06 2.83 -24.97
C TYR A 70 -17.79 2.62 -26.46
N ALA A 71 -16.89 1.69 -26.80
CA ALA A 71 -16.58 1.42 -28.20
C ALA A 71 -17.82 0.94 -28.97
N PHE A 72 -18.65 0.10 -28.36
CA PHE A 72 -19.90 -0.40 -28.93
C PHE A 72 -20.94 0.71 -29.11
N THR A 73 -21.25 1.46 -28.05
CA THR A 73 -22.30 2.48 -28.04
C THR A 73 -21.99 3.62 -28.99
N PHE A 74 -20.79 4.21 -28.90
CA PHE A 74 -20.42 5.34 -29.74
C PHE A 74 -20.18 4.92 -31.20
N SER A 75 -19.81 3.67 -31.47
CA SER A 75 -19.65 3.20 -32.85
C SER A 75 -21.00 3.06 -33.55
N GLN A 76 -22.04 2.64 -32.84
CA GLN A 76 -23.42 2.66 -33.36
C GLN A 76 -23.88 4.09 -33.64
N ILE A 77 -23.67 5.02 -32.71
CA ILE A 77 -24.06 6.43 -32.90
C ILE A 77 -23.39 7.01 -34.16
N LEU A 78 -22.07 6.86 -34.29
CA LEU A 78 -21.33 7.38 -35.42
C LEU A 78 -21.76 6.76 -36.76
N THR A 79 -21.98 5.45 -36.79
CA THR A 79 -22.31 4.73 -38.02
C THR A 79 -23.78 4.86 -38.44
N SER A 80 -24.69 5.06 -37.48
CA SER A 80 -26.12 5.30 -37.72
C SER A 80 -26.39 6.48 -38.64
N ALA A 81 -25.54 7.51 -38.57
CA ALA A 81 -25.54 8.67 -39.46
C ALA A 81 -25.51 8.29 -40.95
N PHE A 82 -24.78 7.23 -41.28
CA PHE A 82 -24.56 6.81 -42.66
C PHE A 82 -25.42 5.60 -43.04
N GLN A 83 -25.92 4.84 -42.07
CA GLN A 83 -26.54 3.53 -42.29
C GLN A 83 -27.72 3.57 -43.28
N TYR A 84 -28.73 4.40 -43.02
CA TYR A 84 -29.89 4.49 -43.92
C TYR A 84 -29.57 5.16 -45.26
N LEU A 85 -28.69 6.17 -45.26
CA LEU A 85 -28.25 6.84 -46.48
C LEU A 85 -27.54 5.87 -47.43
N ILE A 86 -26.58 5.09 -46.92
CA ILE A 86 -25.85 4.08 -47.66
C ILE A 86 -26.80 2.98 -48.14
N THR A 87 -27.71 2.52 -47.27
CA THR A 87 -28.70 1.50 -47.65
C THR A 87 -29.59 1.97 -48.81
N ARG A 88 -30.01 3.24 -48.80
CA ARG A 88 -30.78 3.82 -49.91
C ARG A 88 -29.95 3.90 -51.19
N TYR A 89 -28.73 4.44 -51.11
CA TYR A 89 -27.83 4.54 -52.25
C TYR A 89 -27.58 3.18 -52.91
N ILE A 90 -27.28 2.15 -52.10
CA ILE A 90 -27.04 0.80 -52.63
C ILE A 90 -28.32 0.22 -53.25
N SER A 91 -29.48 0.45 -52.64
CA SER A 91 -30.76 0.01 -53.20
C SER A 91 -31.01 0.63 -54.58
N ASP A 92 -30.72 1.92 -54.75
CA ASP A 92 -30.83 2.62 -56.04
C ASP A 92 -29.77 2.15 -57.05
N CYS A 93 -28.56 1.79 -56.61
CA CYS A 93 -27.56 1.15 -57.48
C CYS A 93 -28.02 -0.23 -57.97
N ILE A 94 -28.59 -1.06 -57.10
CA ILE A 94 -29.10 -2.39 -57.44
C ILE A 94 -30.30 -2.27 -58.40
N PHE A 95 -31.23 -1.36 -58.12
CA PHE A 95 -32.39 -1.11 -58.97
C PHE A 95 -31.97 -0.66 -60.38
N ASN A 96 -31.01 0.27 -60.47
CA ASN A 96 -30.48 0.79 -61.74
C ASN A 96 -29.40 -0.09 -62.37
N LYS A 97 -29.14 -1.30 -61.84
CA LYS A 97 -28.10 -2.24 -62.32
C LYS A 97 -26.66 -1.68 -62.36
N LYS A 98 -26.33 -0.68 -61.55
CA LYS A 98 -24.99 -0.06 -61.42
C LYS A 98 -24.17 -0.72 -60.31
N ILE A 99 -23.97 -2.04 -60.41
CA ILE A 99 -23.34 -2.86 -59.36
C ILE A 99 -21.85 -2.52 -59.20
N GLU A 100 -21.19 -2.08 -60.27
CA GLU A 100 -19.77 -1.69 -60.28
C GLU A 100 -19.43 -0.54 -59.31
N LYS A 101 -20.44 0.24 -58.91
CA LYS A 101 -20.27 1.35 -57.95
C LYS A 101 -20.24 0.89 -56.49
N ILE A 102 -20.79 -0.28 -56.17
CA ILE A 102 -20.95 -0.76 -54.79
C ILE A 102 -19.59 -0.95 -54.12
N ARG A 103 -18.63 -1.58 -54.82
CA ARG A 103 -17.26 -1.76 -54.31
C ARG A 103 -16.58 -0.42 -53.98
N GLY A 104 -16.66 0.54 -54.89
CA GLY A 104 -16.07 1.87 -54.68
C GLY A 104 -16.69 2.60 -53.49
N THR A 105 -18.01 2.48 -53.35
CA THR A 105 -18.77 3.06 -52.24
C THR A 105 -18.38 2.43 -50.91
N PHE A 106 -18.23 1.10 -50.85
CA PHE A 106 -17.76 0.40 -49.65
C PHE A 106 -16.41 0.94 -49.18
N ILE A 107 -15.42 1.01 -50.08
CA ILE A 107 -14.08 1.53 -49.77
C ILE A 107 -14.15 3.02 -49.34
N GLY A 108 -14.98 3.82 -50.00
CA GLY A 108 -15.19 5.23 -49.64
C GLY A 108 -15.78 5.40 -48.25
N CYS A 109 -16.77 4.57 -47.88
CA CYS A 109 -17.37 4.56 -46.55
C CYS A 109 -16.35 4.16 -45.48
N LEU A 110 -15.58 3.09 -45.70
CA LEU A 110 -14.54 2.66 -44.76
C LEU A 110 -13.51 3.76 -44.49
N LYS A 111 -13.04 4.45 -45.55
CA LYS A 111 -12.08 5.55 -45.43
C LYS A 111 -12.66 6.74 -44.66
N LEU A 112 -13.89 7.14 -44.99
CA LEU A 112 -14.53 8.29 -44.36
C LEU A 112 -14.74 8.02 -42.86
N VAL A 113 -15.31 6.86 -42.54
CA VAL A 113 -15.65 6.49 -41.17
C VAL A 113 -14.40 6.23 -40.33
N SER A 114 -13.34 5.62 -40.89
CA SER A 114 -12.09 5.41 -40.14
C SER A 114 -11.45 6.72 -39.70
N ILE A 115 -11.43 7.73 -40.57
CA ILE A 115 -10.86 9.05 -40.28
C ILE A 115 -11.64 9.73 -39.16
N ILE A 116 -12.97 9.79 -39.29
CA ILE A 116 -13.84 10.43 -38.29
C ILE A 116 -13.74 9.69 -36.95
N ALA A 117 -13.79 8.35 -36.96
CA ALA A 117 -13.69 7.53 -35.77
C ALA A 117 -12.34 7.69 -35.05
N PHE A 118 -11.23 7.72 -35.81
CA PHE A 118 -9.90 7.92 -35.25
C PHE A 118 -9.79 9.27 -34.51
N PHE A 119 -10.23 10.37 -35.12
CA PHE A 119 -10.15 11.68 -34.48
C PHE A 119 -11.05 11.81 -33.25
N ILE A 120 -12.29 11.33 -33.33
CA ILE A 120 -13.23 11.37 -32.20
C ILE A 120 -12.66 10.59 -31.01
N SER A 121 -12.21 9.35 -31.24
CA SER A 121 -11.65 8.50 -30.18
C SER A 121 -10.31 9.03 -29.65
N TYR A 122 -9.44 9.56 -30.50
CA TYR A 122 -8.18 10.18 -30.07
C TYR A 122 -8.43 11.39 -29.16
N ILE A 123 -9.32 12.32 -29.55
CA ILE A 123 -9.66 13.49 -28.73
C ILE A 123 -10.26 13.07 -27.38
N PHE A 124 -11.11 12.05 -27.38
CA PHE A 124 -11.75 11.53 -26.17
C PHE A 124 -10.74 10.92 -25.19
N ILE A 125 -9.91 9.98 -25.66
CA ILE A 125 -9.01 9.20 -24.80
C ILE A 125 -7.75 9.98 -24.39
N ASN A 126 -7.36 11.01 -25.15
CA ASN A 126 -6.12 11.74 -24.88
C ASN A 126 -6.07 12.33 -23.46
N ARG A 127 -7.23 12.77 -22.93
CA ARG A 127 -7.35 13.36 -21.57
C ARG A 127 -7.27 12.33 -20.43
N GLY A 128 -7.30 11.03 -20.74
CA GLY A 128 -7.33 9.95 -19.76
C GLY A 128 -5.99 9.64 -19.10
N THR A 129 -6.02 8.98 -17.93
CA THR A 129 -4.81 8.56 -17.19
C THR A 129 -4.22 7.22 -17.66
N LEU A 130 -4.75 6.64 -18.73
CA LEU A 130 -4.41 5.31 -19.26
C LEU A 130 -3.03 5.26 -19.94
N SER A 131 -2.41 4.07 -20.00
CA SER A 131 -1.15 3.85 -20.71
C SER A 131 -1.29 4.06 -22.22
N ILE A 132 -0.23 4.53 -22.89
CA ILE A 132 -0.23 4.81 -24.34
C ILE A 132 -0.61 3.56 -25.16
N PRO A 133 -0.09 2.34 -24.85
CA PRO A 133 -0.52 1.12 -25.53
C PRO A 133 -2.03 0.87 -25.39
N TYR A 134 -2.57 1.01 -24.17
CA TYR A 134 -4.01 0.83 -23.91
C TYR A 134 -4.86 1.83 -24.69
N LYS A 135 -4.47 3.12 -24.69
CA LYS A 135 -5.14 4.17 -25.47
C LYS A 135 -5.17 3.82 -26.96
N SER A 136 -4.05 3.32 -27.49
CA SER A 136 -3.90 2.96 -28.90
C SER A 136 -4.80 1.80 -29.30
N VAL A 137 -4.85 0.74 -28.47
CA VAL A 137 -5.74 -0.41 -28.71
C VAL A 137 -7.20 -0.02 -28.56
N SER A 138 -7.54 0.85 -27.61
CA SER A 138 -8.92 1.37 -27.45
C SER A 138 -9.40 2.15 -28.68
N ILE A 139 -8.54 3.03 -29.23
CA ILE A 139 -8.79 3.74 -30.49
C ILE A 139 -8.96 2.75 -31.64
N LEU A 140 -8.06 1.78 -31.75
CA LEU A 140 -8.11 0.77 -32.81
C LEU A 140 -9.40 -0.06 -32.75
N LEU A 141 -9.78 -0.52 -31.55
CA LEU A 141 -11.02 -1.25 -31.32
C LEU A 141 -12.22 -0.42 -31.76
N PHE A 142 -12.32 0.84 -31.33
CA PHE A 142 -13.42 1.73 -31.72
C PHE A 142 -13.52 1.91 -33.24
N VAL A 143 -12.38 2.14 -33.91
CA VAL A 143 -12.33 2.27 -35.37
C VAL A 143 -12.81 0.97 -36.02
N ILE A 144 -12.27 -0.19 -35.63
CA ILE A 144 -12.67 -1.48 -36.22
C ILE A 144 -14.16 -1.76 -35.97
N MET A 145 -14.70 -1.44 -34.80
CA MET A 145 -16.13 -1.59 -34.53
C MET A 145 -16.98 -0.71 -35.46
N CYS A 146 -16.61 0.55 -35.66
CA CYS A 146 -17.28 1.43 -36.63
C CYS A 146 -17.24 0.83 -38.04
N LEU A 147 -16.09 0.31 -38.45
CA LEU A 147 -15.93 -0.31 -39.76
C LEU A 147 -16.77 -1.59 -39.90
N SER A 148 -16.84 -2.43 -38.85
CA SER A 148 -17.67 -3.63 -38.83
C SER A 148 -19.16 -3.31 -39.03
N TRP A 149 -19.71 -2.27 -38.39
CA TRP A 149 -21.10 -1.85 -38.62
C TRP A 149 -21.36 -1.46 -40.07
N ILE A 150 -20.45 -0.69 -40.69
CA ILE A 150 -20.55 -0.35 -42.10
C ILE A 150 -20.49 -1.60 -42.97
N THR A 151 -19.56 -2.51 -42.69
CA THR A 151 -19.42 -3.78 -43.39
C THR A 151 -20.71 -4.61 -43.33
N MET A 152 -21.40 -4.66 -42.19
CA MET A 152 -22.66 -5.39 -42.05
C MET A 152 -23.76 -4.91 -43.01
N ILE A 153 -23.79 -3.62 -43.34
CA ILE A 153 -24.73 -3.07 -44.33
C ILE A 153 -24.52 -3.75 -45.70
N PHE A 154 -23.28 -3.87 -46.15
CA PHE A 154 -22.94 -4.46 -47.44
C PHE A 154 -23.02 -5.98 -47.45
N VAL A 155 -22.63 -6.62 -46.35
CA VAL A 155 -22.69 -8.08 -46.21
C VAL A 155 -24.13 -8.60 -46.37
N SER A 156 -25.11 -7.89 -45.82
CA SER A 156 -26.54 -8.21 -45.95
C SER A 156 -27.03 -8.34 -47.41
N LEU A 157 -26.32 -7.73 -48.37
CA LEU A 157 -26.61 -7.81 -49.80
C LEU A 157 -26.20 -9.14 -50.41
N LEU A 158 -25.14 -9.75 -49.90
CA LEU A 158 -24.49 -10.94 -50.45
C LEU A 158 -25.21 -12.23 -50.05
N LYS A 159 -26.00 -12.20 -48.97
CA LYS A 159 -26.88 -13.29 -48.52
C LYS A 159 -26.20 -14.65 -48.31
N LYS A 160 -24.87 -14.70 -48.11
CA LYS A 160 -24.13 -15.92 -47.75
C LYS A 160 -23.82 -15.96 -46.26
N TYR A 161 -24.85 -16.22 -45.47
CA TYR A 161 -24.74 -16.10 -44.01
C TYR A 161 -23.81 -17.10 -43.34
N LYS A 162 -23.64 -18.29 -43.92
CA LYS A 162 -22.67 -19.28 -43.43
C LYS A 162 -21.25 -18.72 -43.35
N VAL A 163 -20.82 -17.94 -44.36
CA VAL A 163 -19.49 -17.31 -44.38
C VAL A 163 -19.37 -16.22 -43.32
N ILE A 164 -20.44 -15.45 -43.10
CA ILE A 164 -20.49 -14.42 -42.06
C ILE A 164 -20.33 -15.08 -40.69
N LEU A 165 -21.18 -16.06 -40.39
CA LEU A 165 -21.17 -16.78 -39.12
C LEU A 165 -19.82 -17.44 -38.85
N PHE A 166 -19.26 -18.11 -39.86
CA PHE A 166 -17.92 -18.69 -39.76
C PHE A 166 -16.86 -17.63 -39.46
N SER A 167 -16.91 -16.47 -40.13
CA SER A 167 -15.97 -15.38 -39.89
C SER A 167 -16.03 -14.91 -38.44
N PHE A 168 -17.24 -14.64 -37.94
CA PHE A 168 -17.47 -14.25 -36.54
C PHE A 168 -17.01 -15.32 -35.56
N PHE A 169 -17.34 -16.59 -35.80
CA PHE A 169 -16.93 -17.68 -34.92
C PHE A 169 -15.41 -17.82 -34.86
N LEU A 170 -14.73 -17.76 -36.01
CA LEU A 170 -13.28 -17.85 -36.10
C LEU A 170 -12.59 -16.71 -35.35
N GLY A 171 -12.98 -15.44 -35.56
CA GLY A 171 -12.34 -14.33 -34.86
C GLY A 171 -12.60 -14.36 -33.35
N ASN A 172 -13.76 -14.85 -32.91
CA ASN A 172 -14.05 -15.00 -31.48
C ASN A 172 -13.22 -16.13 -30.82
N ILE A 173 -13.04 -17.28 -31.50
CA ILE A 173 -12.12 -18.34 -31.01
C ILE A 173 -10.70 -17.78 -30.89
N VAL A 174 -10.23 -17.04 -31.89
CA VAL A 174 -8.89 -16.43 -31.85
C VAL A 174 -8.78 -15.41 -30.71
N SER A 175 -9.81 -14.60 -30.47
CA SER A 175 -9.84 -13.66 -29.34
C SER A 175 -9.72 -14.36 -27.99
N VAL A 176 -10.54 -15.39 -27.73
CA VAL A 176 -10.50 -16.12 -26.45
C VAL A 176 -9.19 -16.88 -26.29
N SER A 177 -8.71 -17.53 -27.36
CA SER A 177 -7.44 -18.29 -27.33
C SER A 177 -6.25 -17.37 -27.06
N LEU A 178 -6.16 -16.22 -27.75
CA LEU A 178 -5.10 -15.24 -27.50
C LEU A 178 -5.23 -14.61 -26.11
N GLY A 179 -6.44 -14.33 -25.64
CA GLY A 179 -6.67 -13.83 -24.29
C GLY A 179 -6.16 -14.80 -23.24
N TYR A 180 -6.50 -16.09 -23.37
CA TYR A 180 -5.97 -17.14 -22.49
C TYR A 180 -4.44 -17.22 -22.55
N LEU A 181 -3.85 -17.22 -23.75
CA LEU A 181 -2.40 -17.31 -23.94
C LEU A 181 -1.66 -16.11 -23.33
N PHE A 182 -2.12 -14.89 -23.58
CA PHE A 182 -1.47 -13.69 -23.03
C PHE A 182 -1.63 -13.54 -21.52
N LEU A 183 -2.73 -14.04 -20.95
CA LEU A 183 -2.93 -14.03 -19.52
C LEU A 183 -2.10 -15.11 -18.80
N LYS A 184 -1.88 -16.27 -19.43
CA LYS A 184 -1.12 -17.39 -18.87
C LYS A 184 0.40 -17.27 -19.05
N TYR A 185 0.85 -16.77 -20.21
CA TYR A 185 2.27 -16.67 -20.55
C TYR A 185 2.69 -15.21 -20.60
N TYR A 186 3.73 -14.86 -19.82
CA TYR A 186 4.30 -13.52 -19.84
C TYR A 186 4.84 -13.16 -21.23
N VAL A 187 4.33 -12.08 -21.81
CA VAL A 187 4.76 -11.59 -23.13
C VAL A 187 5.88 -10.57 -22.95
N PRO A 188 7.13 -10.86 -23.36
CA PRO A 188 8.29 -10.01 -23.05
C PRO A 188 8.36 -8.71 -23.87
N ILE A 189 7.47 -8.51 -24.86
CA ILE A 189 7.53 -7.39 -25.80
C ILE A 189 7.09 -6.07 -25.14
N PHE A 190 6.07 -6.11 -24.28
CA PHE A 190 5.54 -4.95 -23.57
C PHE A 190 5.20 -5.36 -22.14
N ASN A 191 5.81 -4.73 -21.13
CA ASN A 191 5.50 -5.03 -19.74
C ASN A 191 4.18 -4.33 -19.34
N GLU A 192 3.03 -4.61 -19.95
CA GLU A 192 1.73 -3.94 -19.68
C GLU A 192 0.79 -4.78 -18.80
N SER A 193 -0.23 -4.13 -18.22
CA SER A 193 -1.23 -4.80 -17.37
C SER A 193 -1.98 -5.93 -18.10
N PRO A 194 -2.44 -6.98 -17.38
CA PRO A 194 -3.22 -8.08 -17.98
C PRO A 194 -4.44 -7.64 -18.80
N ILE A 195 -5.07 -6.52 -18.41
CA ILE A 195 -6.25 -5.94 -19.07
C ILE A 195 -5.93 -5.46 -20.49
N PHE A 196 -4.74 -4.89 -20.68
CA PHE A 196 -4.29 -4.46 -22.01
C PHE A 196 -4.28 -5.66 -22.96
N TRP A 197 -3.79 -6.80 -22.50
CA TRP A 197 -3.73 -8.02 -23.29
C TRP A 197 -5.12 -8.61 -23.58
N MET A 198 -6.05 -8.53 -22.63
CA MET A 198 -7.47 -8.88 -22.86
C MET A 198 -8.11 -7.98 -23.93
N LEU A 199 -7.87 -6.67 -23.85
CA LEU A 199 -8.39 -5.72 -24.82
C LEU A 199 -7.77 -5.94 -26.21
N LEU A 200 -6.47 -6.22 -26.26
CA LEU A 200 -5.75 -6.50 -27.49
C LEU A 200 -6.25 -7.80 -28.15
N SER A 201 -6.45 -8.87 -27.37
CA SER A 201 -6.95 -10.14 -27.91
C SER A 201 -8.37 -9.99 -28.46
N TYR A 202 -9.24 -9.25 -27.75
CA TYR A 202 -10.58 -8.90 -28.23
C TYR A 202 -10.53 -8.04 -29.50
N CYS A 203 -9.67 -7.04 -29.54
CA CYS A 203 -9.45 -6.20 -30.72
C CYS A 203 -8.96 -7.01 -31.94
N ILE A 204 -8.06 -7.98 -31.73
CA ILE A 204 -7.57 -8.87 -32.80
C ILE A 204 -8.72 -9.73 -33.34
N GLY A 205 -9.54 -10.33 -32.47
CA GLY A 205 -10.66 -11.15 -32.91
C GLY A 205 -11.71 -10.37 -33.70
N ILE A 206 -12.10 -9.18 -33.21
CA ILE A 206 -13.00 -8.27 -33.94
C ILE A 206 -12.34 -7.81 -35.26
N GLY A 207 -11.04 -7.58 -35.28
CA GLY A 207 -10.26 -7.25 -36.48
C GLY A 207 -10.28 -8.36 -37.54
N ILE A 208 -10.14 -9.62 -37.13
CA ILE A 208 -10.26 -10.79 -38.01
C ILE A 208 -11.66 -10.86 -38.62
N ASN A 209 -12.71 -10.69 -37.80
CA ASN A 209 -14.10 -10.65 -38.27
C ASN A 209 -14.28 -9.58 -39.36
N PHE A 210 -13.77 -8.37 -39.12
CA PHE A 210 -13.81 -7.27 -40.06
C PHE A 210 -13.05 -7.58 -41.36
N ILE A 211 -11.83 -8.12 -41.28
CA ILE A 211 -11.00 -8.42 -42.44
C ILE A 211 -11.67 -9.48 -43.31
N LEU A 212 -12.10 -10.59 -42.73
CA LEU A 212 -12.71 -11.71 -43.47
C LEU A 212 -14.00 -11.27 -44.18
N THR A 213 -14.88 -10.56 -43.48
CA THR A 213 -16.13 -10.05 -44.05
C THR A 213 -15.89 -8.99 -45.13
N SER A 214 -14.90 -8.12 -44.94
CA SER A 214 -14.50 -7.11 -45.94
C SER A 214 -13.88 -7.75 -47.18
N MET A 215 -13.00 -8.74 -47.02
CA MET A 215 -12.42 -9.51 -48.12
C MET A 215 -13.51 -10.18 -48.96
N TYR A 216 -14.53 -10.73 -48.28
CA TYR A 216 -15.66 -11.36 -48.94
C TYR A 216 -16.47 -10.36 -49.79
N ILE A 217 -16.73 -9.15 -49.29
CA ILE A 217 -17.39 -8.08 -50.06
C ILE A 217 -16.55 -7.67 -51.27
N LEU A 218 -15.25 -7.41 -51.06
CA LEU A 218 -14.35 -6.94 -52.11
C LEU A 218 -14.16 -7.96 -53.23
N ARG A 219 -14.26 -9.25 -52.92
CA ARG A 219 -14.25 -10.34 -53.91
C ARG A 219 -15.59 -10.48 -54.63
N SER A 220 -16.71 -10.26 -53.93
CA SER A 220 -18.05 -10.45 -54.49
C SER A 220 -18.47 -9.35 -55.46
N PHE A 221 -18.10 -8.09 -55.18
CA PHE A 221 -18.40 -6.98 -56.09
C PHE A 221 -17.17 -6.64 -56.93
N THR A 222 -17.22 -6.94 -58.23
CA THR A 222 -16.17 -6.61 -59.19
C THR A 222 -16.48 -5.28 -59.91
N GLY A 223 -15.47 -4.44 -60.14
CA GLY A 223 -15.64 -3.13 -60.79
C GLY A 223 -14.80 -2.01 -60.18
N LYS A 224 -14.30 -1.09 -61.01
CA LYS A 224 -13.59 0.12 -60.57
C LYS A 224 -14.54 1.32 -60.62
N SER A 225 -14.90 1.87 -59.46
CA SER A 225 -15.61 3.16 -59.42
C SER A 225 -14.65 4.31 -59.72
N LYS A 226 -15.08 5.27 -60.55
CA LYS A 226 -14.35 6.52 -60.80
C LYS A 226 -14.33 7.43 -59.56
N ASN A 227 -15.39 7.39 -58.74
CA ASN A 227 -15.52 8.19 -57.52
C ASN A 227 -15.99 7.31 -56.36
N GLN A 228 -15.14 7.12 -55.35
CA GLN A 228 -15.47 6.30 -54.18
C GLN A 228 -16.46 6.96 -53.22
N PHE A 229 -16.60 8.29 -53.29
CA PHE A 229 -17.43 9.09 -52.38
C PHE A 229 -18.73 9.59 -53.03
N GLU A 230 -19.15 8.98 -54.14
CA GLU A 230 -20.35 9.39 -54.88
C GLU A 230 -21.63 9.33 -54.01
N PHE A 231 -21.69 8.41 -53.05
CA PHE A 231 -22.82 8.28 -52.13
C PHE A 231 -23.10 9.55 -51.30
N LEU A 232 -22.10 10.41 -51.05
CA LEU A 232 -22.31 11.69 -50.35
C LEU A 232 -23.21 12.66 -51.12
N THR A 233 -23.36 12.47 -52.43
CA THR A 233 -24.30 13.28 -53.23
C THR A 233 -25.76 13.08 -52.81
N TYR A 234 -26.08 11.94 -52.19
CA TYR A 234 -27.42 11.64 -51.67
C TYR A 234 -27.75 12.41 -50.40
N LEU A 235 -26.78 13.05 -49.74
CA LEU A 235 -27.06 13.98 -48.64
C LEU A 235 -28.02 15.08 -49.09
N ASN A 236 -27.89 15.56 -50.34
CA ASN A 236 -28.93 16.41 -50.92
C ASN A 236 -30.11 15.55 -51.39
N GLY A 237 -31.27 15.77 -50.77
CA GLY A 237 -32.51 15.02 -51.00
C GLY A 237 -32.82 13.98 -49.92
N TYR A 238 -31.82 13.29 -49.37
CA TYR A 238 -32.00 12.23 -48.37
C TYR A 238 -31.36 12.52 -47.00
N PHE A 239 -31.08 13.78 -46.67
CA PHE A 239 -30.59 14.15 -45.33
C PHE A 239 -31.51 13.68 -44.19
N SER A 240 -32.82 13.59 -44.43
CA SER A 240 -33.77 13.02 -43.47
C SER A 240 -33.43 11.60 -43.03
N LEU A 241 -32.80 10.78 -43.88
CA LEU A 241 -32.36 9.42 -43.51
C LEU A 241 -31.21 9.45 -42.48
N VAL A 242 -30.33 10.46 -42.56
CA VAL A 242 -29.26 10.67 -41.58
C VAL A 242 -29.87 11.00 -40.21
N LEU A 243 -30.86 11.92 -40.20
CA LEU A 243 -31.55 12.32 -38.97
C LEU A 243 -32.31 11.15 -38.32
N ILE A 244 -33.02 10.33 -39.11
CA ILE A 244 -33.76 9.16 -38.59
C ILE A 244 -32.80 8.20 -37.88
N GLY A 245 -31.68 7.87 -38.52
CA GLY A 245 -30.67 6.96 -37.94
C GLY A 245 -30.06 7.49 -36.66
N MET A 246 -29.58 8.74 -36.68
CA MET A 246 -28.97 9.37 -35.51
C MET A 246 -29.96 9.50 -34.35
N LEU A 247 -31.16 10.05 -34.59
CA LEU A 247 -32.14 10.29 -33.54
C LEU A 247 -32.63 8.97 -32.92
N TYR A 248 -32.84 7.92 -33.74
CA TYR A 248 -33.26 6.64 -33.21
C TYR A 248 -32.19 6.01 -32.30
N ILE A 249 -30.93 5.96 -32.73
CA ILE A 249 -29.84 5.39 -31.92
C ILE A 249 -29.53 6.26 -30.70
N LEU A 250 -29.59 7.59 -30.82
CA LEU A 250 -29.49 8.48 -29.67
C LEU A 250 -30.68 8.34 -28.73
N GLY A 251 -31.87 8.00 -29.21
CA GLY A 251 -33.03 7.72 -28.36
C GLY A 251 -32.87 6.42 -27.59
N VAL A 252 -32.33 5.40 -28.24
CA VAL A 252 -31.97 4.12 -27.63
C VAL A 252 -30.88 4.26 -26.57
N TRP A 253 -29.88 5.15 -26.71
CA TRP A 253 -28.79 5.29 -25.73
C TRP A 253 -28.88 6.52 -24.83
N GLY A 254 -29.75 7.48 -25.14
CA GLY A 254 -29.81 8.79 -24.48
C GLY A 254 -30.09 8.70 -22.99
N HIS A 255 -30.92 7.74 -22.59
CA HIS A 255 -31.21 7.46 -21.18
C HIS A 255 -29.96 7.05 -20.39
N VAL A 256 -29.01 6.32 -20.99
CA VAL A 256 -27.74 5.96 -20.36
C VAL A 256 -26.88 7.21 -20.12
N PHE A 257 -26.82 8.12 -21.09
CA PHE A 257 -26.07 9.37 -20.94
C PHE A 257 -26.66 10.29 -19.87
N VAL A 258 -27.98 10.34 -19.75
CA VAL A 258 -28.64 11.07 -18.66
C VAL A 258 -28.36 10.40 -17.32
N ASN A 259 -28.39 9.08 -17.25
CA ASN A 259 -28.03 8.35 -16.04
C ASN A 259 -26.56 8.58 -15.64
N TRP A 260 -25.66 8.71 -16.62
CA TRP A 260 -24.30 9.14 -16.33
C TRP A 260 -24.27 10.50 -15.65
N ILE A 261 -25.11 11.47 -16.02
CA ILE A 261 -25.06 12.81 -15.42
C ILE A 261 -25.67 12.85 -14.02
N ILE A 262 -26.83 12.21 -13.82
CA ILE A 262 -27.70 12.39 -12.64
C ILE A 262 -27.72 11.18 -11.72
N GLY A 263 -27.49 9.98 -12.27
CA GLY A 263 -27.57 8.73 -11.53
C GLY A 263 -26.31 8.40 -10.74
N ASP A 264 -26.19 7.12 -10.41
CA ASP A 264 -25.16 6.47 -9.59
C ASP A 264 -23.81 6.26 -10.32
N SER A 265 -23.41 7.23 -11.14
CA SER A 265 -22.21 7.07 -11.97
C SER A 265 -20.93 7.46 -11.26
N TYR A 266 -19.84 6.80 -11.64
CA TYR A 266 -18.49 7.16 -11.22
C TYR A 266 -17.52 7.13 -12.40
N THR A 267 -16.37 7.77 -12.25
CA THR A 267 -15.36 7.89 -13.31
C THR A 267 -14.21 6.91 -13.11
N ILE A 268 -13.96 6.04 -14.09
CA ILE A 268 -12.82 5.13 -14.11
C ILE A 268 -11.69 5.72 -14.97
N SER A 269 -10.46 5.68 -14.43
CA SER A 269 -9.21 6.11 -15.10
C SER A 269 -9.29 7.52 -15.72
N GLY A 270 -10.03 8.42 -15.06
CA GLY A 270 -10.22 9.81 -15.49
C GLY A 270 -10.85 9.99 -16.87
N THR A 271 -11.46 8.95 -17.45
CA THR A 271 -11.94 8.95 -18.85
C THR A 271 -13.38 8.47 -18.97
N PHE A 272 -13.69 7.29 -18.42
CA PHE A 272 -14.97 6.63 -18.62
C PHE A 272 -15.89 6.94 -17.45
N ARG A 273 -17.04 7.56 -17.71
CA ARG A 273 -18.10 7.73 -16.72
C ARG A 273 -19.12 6.62 -16.93
N ILE A 274 -19.36 5.80 -15.91
CA ILE A 274 -20.19 4.60 -16.05
C ILE A 274 -21.16 4.47 -14.89
N SER A 275 -22.29 3.80 -15.14
CA SER A 275 -23.18 3.24 -14.13
C SER A 275 -23.30 1.73 -14.42
N PRO A 276 -22.41 0.90 -13.84
CA PRO A 276 -22.28 -0.50 -14.24
C PRO A 276 -23.57 -1.31 -14.08
N LEU A 277 -24.30 -1.11 -12.99
CA LEU A 277 -25.52 -1.85 -12.71
C LEU A 277 -26.61 -1.50 -13.72
N TYR A 278 -26.78 -0.21 -14.01
CA TYR A 278 -27.76 0.23 -15.00
C TYR A 278 -27.43 -0.25 -16.42
N GLU A 279 -26.17 -0.11 -16.83
CA GLU A 279 -25.71 -0.54 -18.15
C GLU A 279 -25.88 -2.05 -18.36
N VAL A 280 -25.58 -2.85 -17.34
CA VAL A 280 -25.76 -4.31 -17.36
C VAL A 280 -27.24 -4.69 -17.41
N ALA A 281 -28.11 -4.02 -16.63
CA ALA A 281 -29.56 -4.24 -16.69
C ALA A 281 -30.13 -3.93 -18.08
N VAL A 282 -29.77 -2.78 -18.65
CA VAL A 282 -30.18 -2.37 -20.00
C VAL A 282 -29.67 -3.38 -21.04
N PHE A 283 -28.42 -3.82 -20.93
CA PHE A 283 -27.87 -4.83 -21.83
C PHE A 283 -28.65 -6.15 -21.78
N TYR A 284 -28.89 -6.72 -20.60
CA TYR A 284 -29.67 -7.95 -20.47
C TYR A 284 -31.12 -7.78 -20.94
N SER A 285 -31.71 -6.61 -20.73
CA SER A 285 -33.05 -6.31 -21.24
C SER A 285 -33.12 -6.35 -22.78
N TYR A 286 -32.07 -5.92 -23.49
CA TYR A 286 -32.04 -6.04 -24.95
C TYR A 286 -31.83 -7.48 -25.41
N CYS A 287 -31.14 -8.32 -24.63
CA CYS A 287 -31.00 -9.75 -24.92
C CYS A 287 -32.36 -10.47 -24.89
N THR A 288 -33.26 -10.13 -23.96
CA THR A 288 -34.60 -10.75 -23.91
C THR A 288 -35.45 -10.42 -25.13
N ALA A 289 -35.13 -9.32 -25.83
CA ALA A 289 -35.90 -8.81 -26.95
C ALA A 289 -35.37 -9.25 -28.33
N MET A 290 -34.30 -10.07 -28.36
CA MET A 290 -33.75 -10.69 -29.57
C MET A 290 -34.75 -11.58 -30.35
N PRO A 291 -35.65 -12.38 -29.72
CA PRO A 291 -36.60 -13.21 -30.44
C PRO A 291 -37.51 -12.42 -31.40
N ALA A 292 -37.93 -11.21 -31.02
CA ALA A 292 -38.71 -10.32 -31.89
C ALA A 292 -37.93 -9.93 -33.16
N ILE A 293 -36.64 -9.62 -33.06
CA ILE A 293 -35.79 -9.29 -34.23
C ILE A 293 -35.69 -10.49 -35.18
N ILE A 294 -35.48 -11.69 -34.62
CA ILE A 294 -35.36 -12.93 -35.39
C ILE A 294 -36.68 -13.20 -36.12
N TYR A 295 -37.79 -13.18 -35.40
CA TYR A 295 -39.11 -13.37 -35.98
C TYR A 295 -39.41 -12.33 -37.06
N PHE A 296 -39.19 -11.04 -36.77
CA PHE A 296 -39.42 -9.95 -37.70
C PHE A 296 -38.61 -10.12 -38.99
N THR A 297 -37.33 -10.51 -38.89
CA THR A 297 -36.48 -10.73 -40.06
C THR A 297 -37.03 -11.85 -40.96
N VAL A 298 -37.50 -12.96 -40.38
CA VAL A 298 -38.12 -14.05 -41.13
C VAL A 298 -39.45 -13.60 -41.75
N PHE A 299 -40.31 -12.95 -40.98
CA PHE A 299 -41.59 -12.41 -41.45
C PHE A 299 -41.41 -11.43 -42.62
N LEU A 300 -40.45 -10.51 -42.49
CA LEU A 300 -40.16 -9.48 -43.48
C LEU A 300 -39.82 -10.10 -44.83
N GLU A 301 -38.95 -11.12 -44.85
CA GLU A 301 -38.50 -11.78 -46.08
C GLU A 301 -39.51 -12.78 -46.65
N THR A 302 -40.20 -13.56 -45.81
CA THR A 302 -41.04 -14.68 -46.26
C THR A 302 -42.49 -14.30 -46.54
N LYS A 303 -43.05 -13.32 -45.82
CA LYS A 303 -44.46 -12.93 -45.90
C LYS A 303 -44.64 -11.51 -46.44
N PHE A 304 -43.99 -10.51 -45.83
CA PHE A 304 -44.20 -9.11 -46.21
C PHE A 304 -43.66 -8.79 -47.60
N LEU A 305 -42.39 -9.10 -47.87
CA LEU A 305 -41.71 -8.66 -49.08
C LEU A 305 -42.32 -9.20 -50.40
N PRO A 306 -42.82 -10.46 -50.47
CA PRO A 306 -43.62 -10.92 -51.61
C PRO A 306 -44.88 -10.08 -51.85
N LEU A 307 -45.65 -9.79 -50.80
CA LEU A 307 -46.89 -9.00 -50.88
C LEU A 307 -46.59 -7.54 -51.26
N TYR A 308 -45.54 -6.95 -50.69
CA TYR A 308 -45.05 -5.63 -51.05
C TYR A 308 -44.72 -5.55 -52.55
N LYS A 309 -43.96 -6.52 -53.07
CA LYS A 309 -43.62 -6.57 -54.51
C LYS A 309 -44.84 -6.77 -55.39
N GLU A 310 -45.79 -7.60 -54.96
CA GLU A 310 -47.05 -7.83 -55.68
C GLU A 310 -47.87 -6.55 -55.77
N TYR A 311 -48.06 -5.83 -54.65
CA TYR A 311 -48.75 -4.54 -54.59
C TYR A 311 -48.15 -3.51 -55.57
N TYR A 312 -46.83 -3.26 -55.50
CA TYR A 312 -46.18 -2.32 -56.42
C TYR A 312 -46.14 -2.81 -57.87
N LYS A 313 -46.13 -4.14 -58.11
CA LYS A 313 -46.25 -4.69 -59.47
C LYS A 313 -47.64 -4.41 -60.04
N MET A 314 -48.71 -4.51 -59.25
CA MET A 314 -50.06 -4.18 -59.68
C MET A 314 -50.15 -2.70 -60.06
N ILE A 315 -49.62 -1.79 -59.23
CA ILE A 315 -49.60 -0.35 -59.51
C ILE A 315 -48.82 -0.02 -60.79
N CYS A 316 -47.61 -0.58 -60.95
CA CYS A 316 -46.70 -0.14 -62.02
C CYS A 316 -46.93 -0.83 -63.38
N LYS A 317 -47.62 -1.97 -63.45
CA LYS A 317 -47.67 -2.78 -64.69
C LYS A 317 -49.07 -3.07 -65.22
N LYS A 318 -50.01 -3.54 -64.39
CA LYS A 318 -51.22 -4.24 -64.90
C LYS A 318 -52.48 -4.18 -64.03
N GLY A 319 -52.47 -3.60 -62.83
CA GLY A 319 -53.59 -3.72 -61.89
C GLY A 319 -54.71 -2.72 -62.15
N ASN A 320 -55.97 -3.18 -62.16
CA ASN A 320 -57.12 -2.27 -62.02
C ASN A 320 -57.26 -1.78 -60.55
N TYR A 321 -58.09 -0.76 -60.30
CA TYR A 321 -58.23 -0.19 -58.95
C TYR A 321 -58.66 -1.24 -57.91
N SER A 322 -59.57 -2.16 -58.26
CA SER A 322 -60.02 -3.23 -57.37
C SER A 322 -58.88 -4.18 -57.01
N GLU A 323 -58.07 -4.60 -57.98
CA GLU A 323 -56.90 -5.46 -57.77
C GLU A 323 -55.83 -4.78 -56.91
N ILE A 324 -55.59 -3.49 -57.13
CA ILE A 324 -54.65 -2.70 -56.32
C ILE A 324 -55.15 -2.59 -54.87
N SER A 325 -56.44 -2.30 -54.68
CA SER A 325 -57.05 -2.23 -53.34
C SER A 325 -57.00 -3.58 -52.63
N GLN A 326 -57.35 -4.68 -53.33
CA GLN A 326 -57.27 -6.03 -52.78
C GLN A 326 -55.84 -6.43 -52.40
N ALA A 327 -54.84 -6.10 -53.23
CA ALA A 327 -53.44 -6.35 -52.92
C ALA A 327 -52.98 -5.55 -51.69
N LEU A 328 -53.41 -4.28 -51.57
CA LEU A 328 -53.15 -3.43 -50.42
C LEU A 328 -53.79 -3.99 -49.14
N ASP A 329 -55.07 -4.35 -49.18
CA ASP A 329 -55.80 -4.88 -48.02
C ASP A 329 -55.23 -6.21 -47.55
N LYS A 330 -54.85 -7.08 -48.50
CA LYS A 330 -54.15 -8.34 -48.21
C LYS A 330 -52.81 -8.07 -47.53
N MET A 331 -52.01 -7.15 -48.06
CA MET A 331 -50.73 -6.76 -47.44
C MET A 331 -50.95 -6.18 -46.04
N LYS A 332 -51.88 -5.23 -45.89
CA LYS A 332 -52.26 -4.60 -44.61
C LYS A 332 -52.62 -5.67 -43.58
N LYS A 333 -53.59 -6.53 -43.89
CA LYS A 333 -54.08 -7.57 -42.97
C LYS A 333 -52.95 -8.48 -42.48
N ILE A 334 -52.10 -8.97 -43.39
CA ILE A 334 -50.99 -9.85 -43.04
C ILE A 334 -49.95 -9.11 -42.19
N VAL A 335 -49.61 -7.87 -42.54
CA VAL A 335 -48.65 -7.08 -41.77
C VAL A 335 -49.14 -6.84 -40.34
N PHE A 336 -50.41 -6.47 -40.16
CA PHE A 336 -51.00 -6.30 -38.83
C PHE A 336 -50.99 -7.61 -38.03
N GLN A 337 -51.47 -8.70 -38.63
CA GLN A 337 -51.56 -9.99 -37.96
C GLN A 337 -50.18 -10.48 -37.47
N GLU A 338 -49.15 -10.34 -38.29
CA GLU A 338 -47.81 -10.84 -37.96
C GLU A 338 -47.08 -9.92 -36.96
N ILE A 339 -47.31 -8.60 -37.01
CA ILE A 339 -46.76 -7.68 -36.00
C ILE A 339 -47.44 -7.92 -34.64
N PHE A 340 -48.76 -8.04 -34.59
CA PHE A 340 -49.47 -8.34 -33.34
C PHE A 340 -49.04 -9.68 -32.75
N TYR A 341 -48.94 -10.74 -33.57
CA TYR A 341 -48.42 -12.02 -33.12
C TYR A 341 -46.98 -11.90 -32.58
N CYS A 342 -46.12 -11.13 -33.25
CA CYS A 342 -44.76 -10.88 -32.77
C CYS A 342 -44.75 -10.15 -31.42
N MET A 343 -45.62 -9.14 -31.25
CA MET A 343 -45.79 -8.41 -29.98
C MET A 343 -46.28 -9.33 -28.86
N GLU A 344 -47.29 -10.16 -29.12
CA GLU A 344 -47.83 -11.13 -28.15
C GLU A 344 -46.75 -12.13 -27.71
N LEU A 345 -46.07 -12.76 -28.68
CA LEU A 345 -45.01 -13.72 -28.40
C LEU A 345 -43.88 -13.07 -27.59
N GLN A 346 -43.40 -11.90 -28.01
CA GLN A 346 -42.32 -11.21 -27.33
C GLN A 346 -42.74 -10.73 -25.94
N PHE A 347 -43.99 -10.32 -25.75
CA PHE A 347 -44.52 -9.93 -24.44
C PHE A 347 -44.51 -11.13 -23.48
N LEU A 348 -44.97 -12.30 -23.92
CA LEU A 348 -44.93 -13.54 -23.12
C LEU A 348 -43.50 -13.93 -22.72
N ILE A 349 -42.54 -13.84 -23.64
CA ILE A 349 -41.13 -14.10 -23.36
C ILE A 349 -40.59 -13.10 -22.33
N SER A 350 -40.84 -11.81 -22.55
CA SER A 350 -40.37 -10.73 -21.68
C SER A 350 -40.93 -10.87 -20.27
N PHE A 351 -42.24 -11.14 -20.16
CA PHE A 351 -42.92 -11.38 -18.89
C PHE A 351 -42.37 -12.62 -18.17
N SER A 352 -42.13 -13.71 -18.90
CA SER A 352 -41.52 -14.92 -18.35
C SER A 352 -40.12 -14.66 -17.81
N CYS A 353 -39.29 -13.90 -18.53
CA CYS A 353 -37.96 -13.50 -18.05
C CYS A 353 -38.05 -12.68 -16.75
N VAL A 354 -39.01 -11.76 -16.64
CA VAL A 354 -39.23 -10.95 -15.43
C VAL A 354 -39.63 -11.81 -14.23
N LEU A 355 -40.49 -12.82 -14.42
CA LEU A 355 -40.90 -13.73 -13.35
C LEU A 355 -39.75 -14.63 -12.87
N ILE A 356 -38.99 -15.19 -13.81
CA ILE A 356 -37.87 -16.09 -13.51
C ILE A 356 -36.66 -15.33 -12.97
N ALA A 357 -36.54 -14.02 -13.25
CA ALA A 357 -35.41 -13.20 -12.82
C ALA A 357 -35.14 -13.28 -11.32
N ASN A 358 -36.18 -13.36 -10.48
CA ASN A 358 -35.98 -13.46 -9.03
C ASN A 358 -35.19 -14.72 -8.64
N VAL A 359 -35.52 -15.86 -9.26
CA VAL A 359 -34.84 -17.14 -9.00
C VAL A 359 -33.39 -17.06 -9.47
N ILE A 360 -33.17 -16.60 -10.70
CA ILE A 360 -31.82 -16.48 -11.26
C ILE A 360 -30.97 -15.53 -10.42
N PHE A 361 -31.49 -14.37 -10.04
CA PHE A 361 -30.72 -13.37 -9.30
C PHE A 361 -30.38 -13.84 -7.89
N ASN A 362 -31.28 -14.56 -7.22
CA ASN A 362 -31.01 -15.13 -5.91
C ASN A 362 -29.97 -16.27 -5.97
N GLU A 363 -30.05 -17.16 -6.97
CA GLU A 363 -29.09 -18.27 -7.14
C GLU A 363 -27.66 -17.78 -7.44
N PHE A 364 -27.53 -16.65 -8.15
CA PHE A 364 -26.22 -16.06 -8.48
C PHE A 364 -25.76 -14.96 -7.50
N ASP A 365 -26.47 -14.76 -6.38
CA ASP A 365 -26.21 -13.72 -5.37
C ASP A 365 -26.00 -12.33 -5.99
N MET A 366 -26.88 -11.98 -6.94
CA MET A 366 -26.79 -10.72 -7.70
C MET A 366 -27.50 -9.58 -6.97
N ASN A 367 -26.99 -8.36 -7.17
CA ASN A 367 -27.48 -7.15 -6.51
C ASN A 367 -29.00 -6.93 -6.73
N THR A 368 -29.76 -6.68 -5.67
CA THR A 368 -31.21 -6.43 -5.70
C THR A 368 -31.59 -5.21 -6.52
N TYR A 369 -30.78 -4.15 -6.49
CA TYR A 369 -30.98 -2.97 -7.33
C TYR A 369 -30.86 -3.29 -8.82
N LEU A 370 -29.95 -4.20 -9.20
CA LEU A 370 -29.84 -4.67 -10.58
C LEU A 370 -31.11 -5.42 -11.02
N LEU A 371 -31.70 -6.21 -10.14
CA LEU A 371 -32.95 -6.93 -10.39
C LEU A 371 -34.10 -5.97 -10.69
N ASP A 372 -34.26 -4.92 -9.88
CA ASP A 372 -35.33 -3.94 -10.07
C ASP A 372 -35.16 -3.15 -11.37
N LEU A 373 -33.92 -2.73 -11.68
CA LEU A 373 -33.61 -2.09 -12.96
C LEU A 373 -33.88 -3.02 -14.14
N PHE A 374 -33.51 -4.30 -14.05
CA PHE A 374 -33.75 -5.29 -15.10
C PHE A 374 -35.25 -5.47 -15.37
N ARG A 375 -36.07 -5.63 -14.32
CA ARG A 375 -37.52 -5.83 -14.44
C ARG A 375 -38.21 -4.72 -15.23
N ILE A 376 -37.85 -3.46 -14.95
CA ILE A 376 -38.40 -2.30 -15.67
C ILE A 376 -37.82 -2.23 -17.09
N SER A 377 -36.51 -2.42 -17.23
CA SER A 377 -35.81 -2.28 -18.52
C SER A 377 -36.26 -3.28 -19.57
N VAL A 378 -36.71 -4.48 -19.18
CA VAL A 378 -37.26 -5.49 -20.10
C VAL A 378 -38.49 -4.97 -20.87
N PHE A 379 -39.36 -4.18 -20.23
CA PHE A 379 -40.50 -3.58 -20.93
C PHE A 379 -40.10 -2.37 -21.78
N SER A 380 -39.01 -1.69 -21.39
CA SER A 380 -38.42 -0.61 -22.19
C SER A 380 -37.83 -1.15 -23.50
N SER A 381 -37.04 -2.24 -23.42
CA SER A 381 -36.42 -2.88 -24.59
C SER A 381 -37.49 -3.49 -25.52
N PHE A 382 -38.53 -4.13 -24.95
CA PHE A 382 -39.72 -4.57 -25.68
C PHE A 382 -40.27 -3.43 -26.55
N SER A 383 -40.58 -2.28 -25.93
CA SER A 383 -41.21 -1.16 -26.61
C SER A 383 -40.28 -0.54 -27.66
N ALA A 384 -39.00 -0.37 -27.33
CA ALA A 384 -38.00 0.20 -28.23
C ALA A 384 -37.78 -0.64 -29.50
N ILE A 385 -37.79 -1.98 -29.40
CA ILE A 385 -37.65 -2.86 -30.57
C ILE A 385 -38.86 -2.74 -31.51
N PHE A 386 -40.08 -2.65 -30.99
CA PHE A 386 -41.25 -2.46 -31.85
C PHE A 386 -41.27 -1.08 -32.52
N VAL A 387 -40.78 -0.03 -31.85
CA VAL A 387 -40.52 1.26 -32.50
C VAL A 387 -39.52 1.10 -33.67
N SER A 388 -38.44 0.34 -33.48
CA SER A 388 -37.48 0.01 -34.56
C SER A 388 -38.12 -0.69 -35.76
N ILE A 389 -38.95 -1.70 -35.48
CA ILE A 389 -39.67 -2.49 -36.48
C ILE A 389 -40.60 -1.58 -37.30
N ILE A 390 -41.35 -0.71 -36.63
CA ILE A 390 -42.29 0.21 -37.29
C ILE A 390 -41.53 1.27 -38.11
N ILE A 391 -40.44 1.83 -37.59
CA ILE A 391 -39.57 2.75 -38.36
C ILE A 391 -39.05 2.04 -39.62
N THR A 392 -38.61 0.78 -39.50
CA THR A 392 -38.13 0.00 -40.64
C THR A 392 -39.24 -0.16 -41.69
N LEU A 393 -40.45 -0.52 -41.29
CA LEU A 393 -41.60 -0.63 -42.19
C LEU A 393 -41.97 0.71 -42.85
N PHE A 394 -41.91 1.82 -42.13
CA PHE A 394 -42.11 3.15 -42.71
C PHE A 394 -41.08 3.47 -43.79
N LEU A 395 -39.82 3.10 -43.59
CA LEU A 395 -38.77 3.30 -44.58
C LEU A 395 -38.96 2.42 -45.84
N TYR A 396 -39.57 1.24 -45.73
CA TYR A 396 -39.97 0.45 -46.90
C TYR A 396 -40.97 1.18 -47.80
N PHE A 397 -41.85 2.02 -47.23
CA PHE A 397 -42.81 2.84 -47.97
C PHE A 397 -42.31 4.28 -48.25
N ASP A 398 -41.02 4.59 -48.00
CA ASP A 398 -40.44 5.95 -48.07
C ASP A 398 -41.21 7.01 -47.24
N LEU A 399 -41.73 6.61 -46.08
CA LEU A 399 -42.47 7.45 -45.13
C LEU A 399 -41.52 8.12 -44.13
N ARG A 400 -40.59 8.92 -44.67
CA ARG A 400 -39.49 9.54 -43.91
C ARG A 400 -39.97 10.49 -42.81
N LEU A 401 -41.04 11.24 -43.04
CA LEU A 401 -41.55 12.19 -42.03
C LEU A 401 -42.05 11.42 -40.80
N GLN A 402 -42.79 10.34 -41.01
CA GLN A 402 -43.31 9.49 -39.95
C GLN A 402 -42.17 8.83 -39.16
N SER A 403 -41.14 8.36 -39.86
CA SER A 403 -39.93 7.84 -39.22
C SER A 403 -39.19 8.89 -38.39
N ILE A 404 -39.10 10.16 -38.84
CA ILE A 404 -38.49 11.26 -38.07
C ILE A 404 -39.30 11.54 -36.81
N ILE A 405 -40.63 11.58 -36.90
CA ILE A 405 -41.50 11.82 -35.74
C ILE A 405 -41.28 10.72 -34.69
N LEU A 406 -41.24 9.45 -35.09
CA LEU A 406 -40.98 8.34 -34.16
C LEU A 406 -39.57 8.38 -33.56
N ALA A 407 -38.54 8.63 -34.37
CA ALA A 407 -37.18 8.72 -33.88
C ALA A 407 -36.99 9.92 -32.92
N SER A 408 -37.62 11.06 -33.24
CA SER A 408 -37.56 12.27 -32.41
C SER A 408 -38.33 12.10 -31.11
N THR A 409 -39.53 11.51 -31.14
CA THR A 409 -40.31 11.24 -29.93
C THR A 409 -39.53 10.35 -28.98
N LEU A 410 -38.91 9.26 -29.47
CA LEU A 410 -38.06 8.41 -28.64
C LEU A 410 -36.85 9.17 -28.07
N PHE A 411 -36.15 9.96 -28.89
CA PHE A 411 -34.98 10.73 -28.45
C PHE A 411 -35.28 11.78 -27.39
N PHE A 412 -36.23 12.67 -27.66
CA PHE A 412 -36.53 13.75 -26.72
C PHE A 412 -37.18 13.23 -25.46
N SER A 413 -38.10 12.26 -25.56
CA SER A 413 -38.72 11.67 -24.37
C SER A 413 -37.72 10.85 -23.54
N SER A 414 -36.74 10.19 -24.16
CA SER A 414 -35.73 9.42 -23.40
C SER A 414 -34.81 10.35 -22.60
N ILE A 415 -34.45 11.51 -23.12
CA ILE A 415 -33.69 12.51 -22.36
C ILE A 415 -34.55 13.11 -21.26
N VAL A 416 -35.75 13.60 -21.59
CA VAL A 416 -36.61 14.34 -20.66
C VAL A 416 -37.09 13.45 -19.51
N PHE A 417 -37.62 12.26 -19.80
CA PHE A 417 -38.12 11.39 -18.73
C PHE A 417 -36.98 10.83 -17.88
N SER A 418 -35.86 10.41 -18.48
CA SER A 418 -34.72 9.95 -17.68
C SER A 418 -34.16 11.06 -16.76
N TYR A 419 -34.25 12.32 -17.19
CA TYR A 419 -33.87 13.46 -16.36
C TYR A 419 -34.84 13.66 -15.18
N ILE A 420 -36.15 13.62 -15.46
CA ILE A 420 -37.20 13.80 -14.45
C ILE A 420 -37.14 12.66 -13.42
N PHE A 421 -37.16 11.41 -13.87
CA PHE A 421 -37.14 10.26 -12.97
C PHE A 421 -35.81 10.10 -12.24
N GLY A 422 -34.67 10.41 -12.89
CA GLY A 422 -33.37 10.43 -12.23
C GLY A 422 -33.30 11.43 -11.06
N LYS A 423 -34.05 12.54 -11.12
CA LYS A 423 -34.17 13.49 -10.01
C LYS A 423 -35.09 13.04 -8.88
N LEU A 424 -36.04 12.15 -9.15
CA LEU A 424 -36.98 11.64 -8.13
C LEU A 424 -36.32 10.62 -7.20
N GLY A 425 -35.24 9.97 -7.63
CA GLY A 425 -34.45 9.05 -6.83
C GLY A 425 -33.91 7.88 -7.64
N LEU A 426 -32.98 7.11 -7.03
CA LEU A 426 -32.35 5.96 -7.67
C LEU A 426 -33.35 4.85 -8.04
N GLU A 427 -34.40 4.68 -7.24
CA GLU A 427 -35.47 3.69 -7.47
C GLU A 427 -36.22 3.91 -8.80
N PHE A 428 -36.25 5.15 -9.30
CA PHE A 428 -37.01 5.52 -10.48
C PHE A 428 -36.19 5.54 -11.78
N VAL A 429 -34.88 5.31 -11.71
CA VAL A 429 -33.95 5.48 -12.85
C VAL A 429 -34.38 4.70 -14.09
N GLY A 430 -34.85 3.45 -13.93
CA GLY A 430 -35.34 2.63 -15.04
C GLY A 430 -36.64 3.11 -15.70
N MET A 431 -37.48 3.88 -14.98
CA MET A 431 -38.80 4.30 -15.47
C MET A 431 -38.72 5.35 -16.58
N GLY A 432 -37.63 6.12 -16.65
CA GLY A 432 -37.42 7.11 -17.69
C GLY A 432 -37.36 6.49 -19.08
N PHE A 433 -36.55 5.44 -19.24
CA PHE A 433 -36.46 4.74 -20.52
C PHE A 433 -37.76 3.99 -20.86
N PHE A 434 -38.40 3.36 -19.87
CA PHE A 434 -39.69 2.70 -20.06
C PHE A 434 -40.75 3.67 -20.59
N SER A 435 -40.96 4.79 -19.90
CA SER A 435 -41.96 5.79 -20.28
C SER A 435 -41.70 6.34 -21.69
N SER A 436 -40.43 6.62 -22.02
CA SER A 436 -40.04 7.14 -23.35
C SER A 436 -40.35 6.18 -24.50
N SER A 437 -39.96 4.91 -24.33
CA SER A 437 -40.16 3.87 -25.33
C SER A 437 -41.62 3.47 -25.46
N PHE A 438 -42.36 3.43 -24.34
CA PHE A 438 -43.79 3.13 -24.32
C PHE A 438 -44.63 4.21 -25.02
N ILE A 439 -44.39 5.50 -24.72
CA ILE A 439 -45.06 6.61 -25.41
C ILE A 439 -44.74 6.60 -26.90
N SER A 440 -43.47 6.35 -27.26
CA SER A 440 -43.07 6.23 -28.67
C SER A 440 -43.78 5.08 -29.37
N LEU A 441 -44.00 3.96 -28.68
CA LEU A 441 -44.77 2.83 -29.21
C LEU A 441 -46.25 3.18 -29.40
N ILE A 442 -46.88 3.91 -28.47
CA ILE A 442 -48.26 4.41 -28.62
C ILE A 442 -48.39 5.28 -29.87
N VAL A 443 -47.46 6.23 -30.06
CA VAL A 443 -47.43 7.08 -31.26
C VAL A 443 -47.27 6.22 -32.52
N ALA A 444 -46.43 5.18 -32.47
CA ALA A 444 -46.22 4.28 -33.58
C ALA A 444 -47.50 3.49 -33.95
N ILE A 445 -48.16 2.90 -32.96
CA ILE A 445 -49.43 2.14 -33.13
C ILE A 445 -50.54 3.06 -33.65
N TYR A 446 -50.58 4.32 -33.22
CA TYR A 446 -51.55 5.30 -33.74
C TYR A 446 -51.30 5.66 -35.21
N MET A 447 -50.04 5.85 -35.61
CA MET A 447 -49.68 6.26 -36.96
C MET A 447 -49.76 5.10 -37.97
N PHE A 448 -49.46 3.88 -37.53
CA PHE A 448 -49.27 2.72 -38.40
C PHE A 448 -50.51 2.36 -39.27
N PRO A 449 -51.76 2.32 -38.74
CA PRO A 449 -52.96 2.03 -39.54
C PRO A 449 -53.30 3.10 -40.57
N LYS A 450 -53.18 4.37 -40.19
CA LYS A 450 -53.55 5.54 -41.01
C LYS A 450 -52.75 5.63 -42.31
N ILE A 451 -51.56 5.06 -42.31
CA ILE A 451 -50.71 5.01 -43.49
C ILE A 451 -51.34 4.17 -44.60
N PHE A 452 -51.93 3.02 -44.26
CA PHE A 452 -52.52 2.14 -45.26
C PHE A 452 -53.78 2.74 -45.89
N GLU A 453 -54.50 3.63 -45.19
CA GLU A 453 -55.66 4.34 -45.73
C GLU A 453 -55.28 5.31 -46.85
N THR A 454 -54.09 5.91 -46.76
CA THR A 454 -53.60 6.91 -47.71
C THR A 454 -52.52 6.34 -48.66
N LEU A 455 -52.14 5.07 -48.54
CA LEU A 455 -50.99 4.51 -49.25
C LEU A 455 -51.17 4.49 -50.77
N ASN A 456 -52.35 4.15 -51.27
CA ASN A 456 -52.64 4.20 -52.71
C ASN A 456 -52.51 5.63 -53.25
N TYR A 457 -53.14 6.59 -52.57
CA TYR A 457 -53.09 7.99 -52.94
C TYR A 457 -51.65 8.52 -52.91
N THR A 458 -50.95 8.33 -51.80
CA THR A 458 -49.57 8.78 -51.65
C THR A 458 -48.66 8.12 -52.68
N THR A 459 -48.76 6.82 -52.93
CA THR A 459 -47.92 6.14 -53.93
C THR A 459 -48.13 6.68 -55.35
N MET A 460 -49.38 6.97 -55.74
CA MET A 460 -49.70 7.47 -57.10
C MET A 460 -49.40 8.97 -57.26
N PHE A 461 -49.75 9.80 -56.29
CA PHE A 461 -49.67 11.26 -56.41
C PHE A 461 -48.34 11.85 -55.92
N ARG A 462 -47.57 11.12 -55.10
CA ARG A 462 -46.26 11.59 -54.61
C ARG A 462 -45.12 11.39 -55.63
N GLN A 463 -45.40 10.83 -56.82
CA GLN A 463 -44.40 10.52 -57.86
C GLN A 463 -43.72 11.74 -58.53
N ASN A 464 -44.15 12.98 -58.27
CA ASN A 464 -43.64 14.17 -59.00
C ASN A 464 -42.58 15.01 -58.30
N PHE A 465 -41.78 14.45 -57.38
CA PHE A 465 -40.49 15.06 -57.03
C PHE A 465 -39.36 14.12 -57.41
N ASN A 466 -38.80 14.30 -58.61
CA ASN A 466 -37.40 13.98 -58.84
C ASN A 466 -36.60 14.78 -57.80
N GLN A 467 -36.37 14.21 -56.61
CA GLN A 467 -35.49 14.83 -55.64
C GLN A 467 -34.15 14.97 -56.35
N LYS A 468 -33.70 16.22 -56.54
CA LYS A 468 -32.44 16.52 -57.18
C LYS A 468 -31.33 16.00 -56.28
N VAL A 469 -30.95 14.75 -56.51
CA VAL A 469 -29.81 14.12 -55.85
C VAL A 469 -28.53 14.78 -56.36
N GLY A 470 -27.63 15.14 -55.44
CA GLY A 470 -26.39 15.82 -55.74
C GLY A 470 -26.49 17.34 -55.77
N GLY A 471 -25.50 17.99 -56.36
CA GLY A 471 -25.35 19.44 -56.33
C GLY A 471 -23.90 19.80 -56.60
N ARG A 472 -23.66 21.00 -57.13
CA ARG A 472 -22.30 21.42 -57.52
C ARG A 472 -21.32 21.33 -56.36
N TYR A 473 -21.78 21.68 -55.16
CA TYR A 473 -21.01 21.64 -53.91
C TYR A 473 -20.68 20.21 -53.45
N LEU A 474 -21.68 19.34 -53.24
CA LEU A 474 -21.44 17.95 -52.82
C LEU A 474 -20.65 17.14 -53.84
N LYS A 475 -20.82 17.42 -55.14
CA LYS A 475 -20.02 16.81 -56.19
C LYS A 475 -18.55 17.22 -56.07
N LYS A 476 -18.26 18.51 -55.84
CA LYS A 476 -16.90 19.00 -55.54
C LYS A 476 -16.33 18.34 -54.28
N ILE A 477 -17.09 18.22 -53.18
CA ILE A 477 -16.64 17.52 -51.97
C ILE A 477 -16.29 16.07 -52.27
N SER A 478 -17.16 15.34 -52.99
CA SER A 478 -16.90 13.94 -53.32
C SER A 478 -15.64 13.77 -54.17
N LEU A 479 -15.40 14.68 -55.13
CA LEU A 479 -14.21 14.66 -55.97
C LEU A 479 -12.95 15.05 -55.18
N TRP A 480 -13.06 16.01 -54.26
CA TRP A 480 -11.97 16.42 -53.36
C TRP A 480 -11.58 15.30 -52.39
N LEU A 481 -12.55 14.58 -51.82
CA LEU A 481 -12.25 13.38 -51.04
C LEU A 481 -11.62 12.29 -51.92
N ASN A 482 -12.04 12.16 -53.18
CA ASN A 482 -11.48 11.17 -54.10
C ASN A 482 -10.02 11.49 -54.51
N SER A 483 -9.60 12.76 -54.49
CA SER A 483 -8.23 13.18 -54.85
C SER A 483 -7.18 12.93 -53.76
N LYS A 484 -7.57 12.33 -52.62
CA LYS A 484 -6.68 11.93 -51.52
C LYS A 484 -5.95 13.08 -50.79
N ILE A 485 -6.29 14.33 -51.06
CA ILE A 485 -5.68 15.51 -50.42
C ILE A 485 -5.85 15.48 -48.89
N TYR A 486 -6.94 14.86 -48.40
CA TYR A 486 -7.18 14.65 -46.97
C TYR A 486 -6.07 13.86 -46.26
N ILE A 487 -5.27 13.05 -46.97
CA ILE A 487 -4.12 12.33 -46.40
C ILE A 487 -3.03 13.31 -45.94
N LEU A 488 -2.84 14.40 -46.67
CA LEU A 488 -1.84 15.42 -46.34
C LEU A 488 -2.28 16.24 -45.12
N ILE A 489 -3.58 16.52 -45.00
CA ILE A 489 -4.20 17.12 -43.81
C ILE A 489 -4.10 16.17 -42.61
N LEU A 490 -4.35 14.88 -42.79
CA LEU A 490 -4.18 13.85 -41.76
C LEU A 490 -2.74 13.81 -41.26
N LEU A 491 -1.75 13.79 -42.16
CA LEU A 491 -0.33 13.83 -41.80
C LEU A 491 0.01 15.10 -41.02
N LEU A 492 -0.45 16.26 -41.48
CA LEU A 492 -0.23 17.54 -40.79
C LEU A 492 -0.87 17.55 -39.39
N PHE A 493 -2.07 17.01 -39.26
CA PHE A 493 -2.79 16.90 -37.99
C PHE A 493 -2.11 15.90 -37.05
N MET A 494 -1.62 14.76 -37.56
CA MET A 494 -0.82 13.81 -36.78
C MET A 494 0.49 14.43 -36.29
N VAL A 495 1.11 15.34 -37.05
CA VAL A 495 2.29 16.10 -36.62
C VAL A 495 1.94 17.12 -35.53
N ILE A 496 0.88 17.90 -35.72
CA ILE A 496 0.43 18.93 -34.76
C ILE A 496 0.03 18.32 -33.41
N PHE A 497 -0.66 17.19 -33.43
CA PHE A 497 -1.14 16.51 -32.21
C PHE A 497 -0.18 15.42 -31.70
N GLY A 498 0.77 14.96 -32.52
CA GLY A 498 1.84 14.04 -32.11
C GLY A 498 2.94 14.70 -31.26
N GLY A 499 3.01 16.03 -31.27
CA GLY A 499 4.00 16.82 -30.53
C GLY A 499 3.65 17.02 -29.05
N LYS A 500 3.79 15.97 -28.23
CA LYS A 500 4.20 16.00 -26.80
C LYS A 500 4.07 14.59 -26.20
N ILE A 501 4.93 13.69 -26.65
CA ILE A 501 5.18 12.42 -25.95
C ILE A 501 6.06 12.73 -24.74
N LYS A 502 5.46 13.16 -23.62
CA LYS A 502 6.09 12.95 -22.32
C LYS A 502 5.65 11.56 -21.88
N ALA A 503 6.49 10.57 -22.18
CA ALA A 503 6.36 9.23 -21.59
C ALA A 503 6.22 9.42 -20.07
N SER A 504 5.10 9.00 -19.51
CA SER A 504 4.94 8.95 -18.07
C SER A 504 5.86 7.85 -17.55
N THR A 505 7.02 8.25 -17.04
CA THR A 505 7.91 7.36 -16.31
C THR A 505 7.23 7.01 -15.00
N TYR A 506 6.84 5.74 -14.91
CA TYR A 506 6.48 5.11 -13.65
C TYR A 506 7.77 4.82 -12.88
N ASP A 507 7.76 5.02 -11.57
CA ASP A 507 8.88 4.65 -10.70
C ASP A 507 8.99 3.12 -10.55
N SER A 508 10.00 2.64 -9.83
CA SER A 508 10.24 1.22 -9.59
C SER A 508 9.10 0.50 -8.86
N ARG A 509 8.27 1.24 -8.11
CA ARG A 509 7.07 0.72 -7.44
C ARG A 509 5.83 0.79 -8.34
N GLY A 510 5.98 1.31 -9.55
CA GLY A 510 4.91 1.43 -10.52
C GLY A 510 4.09 2.70 -10.35
N PHE A 511 4.54 3.72 -9.60
CA PHE A 511 3.82 4.99 -9.47
C PHE A 511 4.21 6.00 -10.53
N ASN A 512 3.21 6.63 -11.14
CA ASN A 512 3.41 7.68 -12.11
C ASN A 512 3.86 8.98 -11.42
N SER A 513 5.04 9.47 -11.77
CA SER A 513 5.67 10.67 -11.20
C SER A 513 4.83 11.96 -11.31
N LYS A 514 3.84 12.02 -12.21
CA LYS A 514 2.93 13.17 -12.34
C LYS A 514 1.59 12.98 -11.64
N THR A 515 1.05 11.76 -11.63
CA THR A 515 -0.31 11.52 -11.15
C THR A 515 -0.36 10.90 -9.76
N GLY A 516 0.75 10.34 -9.26
CA GLY A 516 0.78 9.65 -7.97
C GLY A 516 0.09 8.28 -7.98
N ASN A 517 -0.39 7.81 -9.14
CA ASN A 517 -1.13 6.55 -9.24
C ASN A 517 -0.24 5.38 -9.63
N ASN A 518 -0.48 4.23 -9.01
CA ASN A 518 0.20 2.97 -9.29
C ASN A 518 -0.29 2.34 -10.60
N ARG A 519 0.61 1.76 -11.38
CA ARG A 519 0.38 1.15 -12.68
C ARG A 519 -0.49 -0.09 -12.60
N ASN A 520 -0.43 -0.82 -11.47
CA ASN A 520 -1.11 -2.09 -11.29
C ASN A 520 -2.54 -1.90 -10.77
N THR A 521 -2.72 -0.99 -9.80
CA THR A 521 -4.04 -0.70 -9.21
C THR A 521 -4.78 0.44 -9.90
N MET A 522 -4.07 1.26 -10.70
CA MET A 522 -4.57 2.52 -11.25
C MET A 522 -5.13 3.50 -10.20
N SER A 523 -4.75 3.30 -8.93
CA SER A 523 -5.15 4.10 -7.77
C SER A 523 -3.94 4.81 -7.15
N PRO A 524 -4.12 5.77 -6.23
CA PRO A 524 -3.01 6.38 -5.49
C PRO A 524 -2.20 5.40 -4.64
N TYR A 525 -2.64 4.14 -4.51
CA TYR A 525 -2.04 3.12 -3.66
C TYR A 525 -1.53 1.93 -4.49
N ASP A 526 -0.47 1.25 -4.07
CA ASP A 526 0.04 0.02 -4.69
C ASP A 526 -0.82 -1.20 -4.28
N ASN A 527 -0.46 -2.39 -4.76
CA ASN A 527 -1.17 -3.63 -4.42
C ASN A 527 -1.12 -3.95 -2.92
N GLU A 528 -0.20 -3.35 -2.18
CA GLU A 528 -0.02 -3.53 -0.74
C GLU A 528 -0.72 -2.41 0.06
N GLY A 529 -1.40 -1.48 -0.62
CA GLY A 529 -2.18 -0.41 0.01
C GLY A 529 -1.39 0.84 0.36
N TYR A 530 -0.14 0.98 -0.09
CA TYR A 530 0.72 2.13 0.21
C TYR A 530 0.75 3.13 -0.94
N ASP A 531 0.79 4.42 -0.64
CA ASP A 531 0.85 5.47 -1.66
C ASP A 531 2.27 5.70 -2.22
N ILE A 532 2.39 6.66 -3.16
CA ILE A 532 3.70 7.07 -3.70
C ILE A 532 4.66 7.60 -2.61
N ARG A 533 4.17 7.96 -1.42
CA ARG A 533 5.00 8.36 -0.28
C ARG A 533 5.30 7.21 0.68
N GLY A 534 4.72 6.03 0.45
CA GLY A 534 4.93 4.82 1.25
C GLY A 534 4.01 4.70 2.46
N TYR A 535 2.84 5.36 2.46
CA TYR A 535 1.87 5.35 3.56
C TYR A 535 0.55 4.69 3.16
N THR A 536 -0.08 3.97 4.08
CA THR A 536 -1.43 3.43 3.91
C THR A 536 -2.49 4.52 3.91
N LYS A 537 -3.75 4.16 3.62
CA LYS A 537 -4.89 5.08 3.74
C LYS A 537 -5.03 5.66 5.17
N GLU A 538 -4.62 4.91 6.20
CA GLU A 538 -4.60 5.38 7.59
C GLU A 538 -3.36 6.25 7.93
N GLY A 539 -2.43 6.46 6.98
CA GLY A 539 -1.24 7.29 7.20
C GLY A 539 -0.11 6.57 7.94
N ILE A 540 -0.03 5.24 7.80
CA ILE A 540 0.99 4.39 8.43
C ILE A 540 1.98 3.92 7.37
N ASN A 541 3.29 4.00 7.62
CA ASN A 541 4.32 3.53 6.69
C ASN A 541 4.59 2.02 6.83
N ARG A 542 5.37 1.45 5.92
CA ARG A 542 5.72 0.00 5.92
C ARG A 542 6.42 -0.49 7.19
N ARG A 543 7.02 0.41 7.98
CA ARG A 543 7.69 0.11 9.25
C ARG A 543 6.74 0.23 10.46
N GLY A 544 5.47 0.57 10.25
CA GLY A 544 4.46 0.71 11.30
C GLY A 544 4.36 2.11 11.91
N PHE A 545 5.10 3.10 11.38
CA PHE A 545 5.09 4.47 11.90
C PHE A 545 4.00 5.33 11.27
N ASN A 546 3.35 6.13 12.10
CA ASN A 546 2.51 7.24 11.65
C ASN A 546 3.35 8.48 11.29
N ILE A 547 2.71 9.50 10.71
CA ILE A 547 3.38 10.76 10.31
C ILE A 547 4.06 11.50 11.48
N THR A 548 3.65 11.24 12.72
CA THR A 548 4.27 11.83 13.92
C THR A 548 5.47 11.05 14.45
N GLY A 549 5.86 9.94 13.80
CA GLY A 549 7.01 9.12 14.20
C GLY A 549 6.71 8.14 15.33
N TRP A 550 5.43 7.86 15.62
CA TRP A 550 5.01 6.84 16.58
C TRP A 550 4.71 5.52 15.87
N ASN A 551 5.22 4.40 16.39
CA ASN A 551 5.00 3.08 15.82
C ASN A 551 3.73 2.43 16.43
N GLU A 552 2.69 2.29 15.62
CA GLU A 552 1.39 1.75 16.05
C GLU A 552 1.46 0.24 16.34
N GLN A 553 2.45 -0.49 15.79
CA GLN A 553 2.55 -1.95 15.98
C GLN A 553 3.25 -2.31 17.29
N THR A 554 4.33 -1.61 17.64
CA THR A 554 5.06 -1.84 18.89
C THR A 554 4.53 -0.98 20.04
N ASN A 555 3.61 -0.05 19.75
CA ASN A 555 3.13 0.98 20.67
C ASN A 555 4.29 1.75 21.34
N SER A 556 5.28 2.12 20.53
CA SER A 556 6.50 2.80 21.01
C SER A 556 7.09 3.73 19.93
N PRO A 557 8.09 4.57 20.26
CA PRO A 557 8.82 5.36 19.27
C PRO A 557 9.72 4.53 18.33
N TYR A 558 9.80 3.21 18.51
CA TYR A 558 10.74 2.33 17.83
C TYR A 558 10.03 1.19 17.10
N ASP A 559 10.58 0.68 16.01
CA ASP A 559 10.11 -0.55 15.37
C ASP A 559 10.61 -1.81 16.10
N TYR A 560 10.21 -2.99 15.61
CA TYR A 560 10.63 -4.28 16.19
C TYR A 560 12.14 -4.51 16.16
N ALA A 561 12.87 -3.82 15.28
CA ALA A 561 14.32 -3.88 15.19
C ALA A 561 15.00 -2.82 16.08
N GLY A 562 14.24 -2.05 16.87
CA GLY A 562 14.76 -1.07 17.81
C GLY A 562 15.13 0.27 17.17
N PHE A 563 14.76 0.53 15.92
CA PHE A 563 15.04 1.80 15.23
C PHE A 563 13.87 2.76 15.30
N ASP A 564 14.14 4.05 15.52
CA ASP A 564 13.14 5.10 15.47
C ASP A 564 12.78 5.50 14.03
N PHE A 565 11.84 6.44 13.88
CA PHE A 565 11.44 6.96 12.57
C PHE A 565 12.62 7.56 11.76
N SER A 566 13.63 8.09 12.45
CA SER A 566 14.85 8.67 11.86
C SER A 566 15.97 7.65 11.63
N GLU A 567 15.64 6.36 11.75
CA GLU A 567 16.58 5.24 11.60
C GLU A 567 17.67 5.20 12.68
N VAL A 568 17.42 5.74 13.87
CA VAL A 568 18.34 5.69 15.01
C VAL A 568 17.96 4.53 15.94
N HIS A 569 18.92 3.65 16.22
CA HIS A 569 18.73 2.51 17.12
C HIS A 569 18.71 2.96 18.59
N LYS A 570 17.73 2.46 19.35
CA LYS A 570 17.47 2.84 20.74
C LYS A 570 18.69 2.70 21.67
N ASP A 571 19.51 1.66 21.49
CA ASP A 571 20.61 1.32 22.39
C ASP A 571 21.94 1.96 21.96
N THR A 572 22.19 2.09 20.65
CA THR A 572 23.48 2.57 20.14
C THR A 572 23.49 4.07 19.85
N GLY A 573 22.31 4.70 19.69
CA GLY A 573 22.19 6.09 19.24
C GLY A 573 22.73 6.34 17.83
N LYS A 574 22.91 5.28 17.04
CA LYS A 574 23.44 5.32 15.67
C LYS A 574 22.45 4.71 14.69
N ASN A 575 22.74 4.84 13.39
CA ASN A 575 21.94 4.23 12.34
C ASN A 575 22.19 2.74 12.12
N TYR A 576 22.71 2.04 13.13
CA TYR A 576 22.95 0.61 13.13
C TYR A 576 22.92 0.05 14.57
N ASP A 577 22.56 -1.23 14.70
CA ASP A 577 22.51 -1.94 15.98
C ASP A 577 23.91 -2.30 16.52
N GLU A 578 24.00 -2.95 17.67
CA GLU A 578 25.30 -3.35 18.26
C GLU A 578 26.13 -4.28 17.35
N ARG A 579 25.46 -4.99 16.45
CA ARG A 579 26.07 -5.91 15.48
C ARG A 579 26.51 -5.21 14.21
N GLY A 580 26.09 -3.97 13.98
CA GLY A 580 26.39 -3.17 12.80
C GLY A 580 25.32 -3.20 11.71
N PHE A 581 24.17 -3.84 11.93
CA PHE A 581 23.08 -3.91 10.96
C PHE A 581 22.22 -2.65 11.00
N ASP A 582 21.89 -2.11 9.83
CA ASP A 582 20.96 -1.01 9.64
C ASP A 582 19.50 -1.48 9.57
N VAL A 583 18.59 -0.54 9.35
CA VAL A 583 17.15 -0.80 9.16
C VAL A 583 16.84 -1.75 7.98
N ASN A 584 17.76 -1.89 7.02
CA ASN A 584 17.63 -2.77 5.86
C ASN A 584 18.33 -4.13 6.06
N LEU A 585 18.76 -4.44 7.28
CA LEU A 585 19.50 -5.66 7.64
C LEU A 585 20.86 -5.75 6.92
N TYR A 586 21.43 -4.61 6.53
CA TYR A 586 22.75 -4.51 5.93
C TYR A 586 23.78 -4.07 6.97
N ASN A 587 24.90 -4.78 7.06
CA ASN A 587 25.93 -4.49 8.04
C ASN A 587 26.86 -3.38 7.54
N ILE A 588 26.73 -2.18 8.12
CA ILE A 588 27.51 -0.99 7.74
C ILE A 588 28.99 -1.16 8.07
N LEU A 589 29.32 -1.91 9.14
CA LEU A 589 30.70 -2.07 9.60
C LEU A 589 31.54 -3.00 8.72
N THR A 590 30.92 -3.99 8.08
CA THR A 590 31.59 -4.94 7.18
C THR A 590 31.32 -4.66 5.71
N ASN A 591 30.40 -3.75 5.41
CA ASN A 591 29.89 -3.48 4.07
C ASN A 591 29.36 -4.77 3.39
N SER A 592 28.57 -5.55 4.14
CA SER A 592 27.97 -6.81 3.67
C SER A 592 26.70 -7.16 4.46
N TYR A 593 25.94 -8.19 4.04
CA TYR A 593 24.81 -8.72 4.81
C TYR A 593 25.21 -9.55 6.04
N TYR A 594 26.50 -9.55 6.40
CA TYR A 594 27.06 -10.38 7.46
C TYR A 594 27.87 -9.52 8.43
N ASP A 595 27.83 -9.83 9.72
CA ASP A 595 28.68 -9.19 10.72
C ASP A 595 30.14 -9.63 10.60
N LYS A 596 31.01 -9.09 11.48
CA LYS A 596 32.45 -9.39 11.49
C LYS A 596 32.75 -10.88 11.71
N LEU A 597 31.81 -11.61 12.29
CA LEU A 597 31.91 -13.03 12.59
C LEU A 597 31.31 -13.89 11.47
N GLY A 598 30.85 -13.27 10.38
CA GLY A 598 30.31 -13.95 9.21
C GLY A 598 28.84 -14.34 9.34
N PHE A 599 28.10 -13.88 10.34
CA PHE A 599 26.68 -14.19 10.55
C PHE A 599 25.76 -13.10 10.01
N ASN A 600 24.65 -13.48 9.38
CA ASN A 600 23.63 -12.53 8.97
C ASN A 600 22.76 -12.09 10.16
N TYR A 601 21.82 -11.17 9.94
CA TYR A 601 20.95 -10.64 11.01
C TYR A 601 20.23 -11.74 11.82
N ILE A 602 19.79 -12.81 11.17
CA ILE A 602 19.09 -13.93 11.83
C ILE A 602 20.04 -15.00 12.42
N GLY A 603 21.37 -14.81 12.34
CA GLY A 603 22.35 -15.71 12.95
C GLY A 603 22.82 -16.87 12.08
N ILE A 604 22.67 -16.80 10.75
CA ILE A 604 23.19 -17.80 9.80
C ILE A 604 24.56 -17.38 9.28
N HIS A 605 25.54 -18.29 9.35
CA HIS A 605 26.91 -18.05 8.92
C HIS A 605 27.07 -18.20 7.40
N ARG A 606 27.77 -17.25 6.77
CA ARG A 606 27.95 -17.11 5.32
C ARG A 606 28.49 -18.37 4.63
N GLU A 607 29.45 -19.04 5.26
CA GLU A 607 30.16 -20.16 4.63
C GLU A 607 29.50 -21.52 4.85
N THR A 608 28.86 -21.72 6.00
CA THR A 608 28.26 -23.01 6.38
C THR A 608 26.78 -23.07 6.04
N GLY A 609 26.12 -21.92 5.85
CA GLY A 609 24.67 -21.84 5.64
C GLY A 609 23.85 -22.29 6.86
N LYS A 610 24.49 -22.39 8.03
CA LYS A 610 23.89 -22.86 9.30
C LYS A 610 24.08 -21.81 10.40
N GLU A 611 23.45 -22.04 11.54
CA GLU A 611 23.60 -21.21 12.74
C GLU A 611 25.01 -21.26 13.38
N TYR A 612 25.88 -22.17 12.91
CA TYR A 612 27.23 -22.37 13.44
C TYR A 612 28.29 -22.11 12.35
N ASP A 613 29.41 -21.50 12.74
CA ASP A 613 30.57 -21.30 11.88
C ASP A 613 31.36 -22.60 11.64
N LYS A 614 32.43 -22.55 10.83
CA LYS A 614 33.26 -23.72 10.53
C LYS A 614 33.93 -24.35 11.75
N ASN A 615 34.06 -23.59 12.84
CA ASN A 615 34.66 -24.03 14.09
C ASN A 615 33.60 -24.51 15.11
N GLY A 616 32.33 -24.59 14.69
CA GLY A 616 31.23 -25.05 15.51
C GLY A 616 30.71 -24.01 16.49
N TRP A 617 30.99 -22.72 16.32
CA TRP A 617 30.47 -21.66 17.20
C TRP A 617 29.30 -20.95 16.55
N ASN A 618 28.20 -20.73 17.27
CA ASN A 618 27.15 -19.83 16.79
C ASN A 618 27.47 -18.37 17.12
N TYR A 619 26.64 -17.46 16.62
CA TYR A 619 26.81 -16.02 16.87
C TYR A 619 26.87 -15.69 18.38
N TYR A 620 26.09 -16.37 19.20
CA TYR A 620 26.07 -16.16 20.66
C TYR A 620 27.29 -16.73 21.39
N GLY A 621 28.23 -17.39 20.69
CA GLY A 621 29.40 -18.00 21.30
C GLY A 621 29.12 -19.37 21.92
N LEU A 622 28.03 -20.04 21.56
CA LEU A 622 27.70 -21.41 21.97
C LEU A 622 28.30 -22.42 20.99
N ASN A 623 28.96 -23.45 21.52
CA ASN A 623 29.57 -24.50 20.72
C ASN A 623 28.53 -25.56 20.29
N GLU A 624 28.60 -26.02 19.04
CA GLU A 624 27.67 -26.96 18.43
C GLU A 624 27.68 -28.32 19.15
N LYS A 625 28.86 -28.77 19.60
CA LYS A 625 29.06 -30.09 20.20
C LYS A 625 28.76 -30.12 21.70
N THR A 626 29.32 -29.18 22.47
CA THR A 626 29.16 -29.17 23.94
C THR A 626 27.85 -28.51 24.38
N LYS A 627 27.21 -27.74 23.49
CA LYS A 627 26.05 -26.89 23.81
C LYS A 627 26.31 -25.91 24.96
N ASP A 628 27.56 -25.54 25.16
CA ASP A 628 28.02 -24.57 26.15
C ASP A 628 28.95 -23.54 25.48
N TYR A 629 29.34 -22.49 26.20
CA TYR A 629 30.26 -21.45 25.74
C TYR A 629 31.72 -21.91 25.67
N TYR A 630 31.99 -23.19 25.91
CA TYR A 630 33.32 -23.82 25.90
C TYR A 630 33.31 -25.04 24.98
N ASP A 631 34.37 -25.24 24.21
CA ASP A 631 34.57 -26.43 23.39
C ASP A 631 34.88 -27.68 24.23
N GLU A 632 35.05 -28.84 23.57
CA GLU A 632 35.43 -30.10 24.23
C GLU A 632 36.77 -30.00 24.98
N GLY A 633 37.63 -29.04 24.62
CA GLY A 633 38.90 -28.75 25.28
C GLY A 633 38.77 -27.80 26.48
N GLY A 634 37.58 -27.30 26.78
CA GLY A 634 37.33 -26.37 27.87
C GLY A 634 37.67 -24.91 27.57
N TRP A 635 37.80 -24.54 26.29
CA TRP A 635 38.14 -23.19 25.83
C TRP A 635 36.93 -22.52 25.18
N ASN A 636 36.70 -21.25 25.51
CA ASN A 636 35.69 -20.45 24.82
C ASN A 636 36.18 -20.06 23.41
N ARG A 637 35.30 -19.43 22.63
CA ARG A 637 35.61 -18.97 21.26
C ARG A 637 36.85 -18.08 21.17
N GLU A 638 37.18 -17.36 22.24
CA GLU A 638 38.34 -16.46 22.34
C GLU A 638 39.62 -17.16 22.82
N GLY A 639 39.57 -18.46 23.10
CA GLY A 639 40.73 -19.23 23.56
C GLY A 639 41.03 -19.02 25.05
N VAL A 640 40.00 -18.75 25.85
CA VAL A 640 40.07 -18.58 27.31
C VAL A 640 39.34 -19.73 27.99
N ASN A 641 39.96 -20.35 28.99
CA ASN A 641 39.36 -21.45 29.73
C ASN A 641 38.35 -20.95 30.78
N ARG A 642 37.63 -21.88 31.42
CA ARG A 642 36.63 -21.55 32.47
C ARG A 642 37.18 -20.75 33.65
N ARG A 643 38.49 -20.79 33.90
CA ARG A 643 39.18 -20.07 34.98
C ARG A 643 39.76 -18.72 34.50
N GLY A 644 39.44 -18.27 33.29
CA GLY A 644 39.88 -16.98 32.75
C GLY A 644 41.30 -16.97 32.19
N PHE A 645 41.97 -18.12 32.08
CA PHE A 645 43.32 -18.21 31.50
C PHE A 645 43.28 -18.37 30.00
N ASN A 646 44.17 -17.67 29.29
CA ASN A 646 44.46 -17.93 27.89
C ASN A 646 45.41 -19.14 27.74
N LYS A 647 45.71 -19.51 26.50
CA LYS A 647 46.63 -20.63 26.19
C LYS A 647 48.10 -20.37 26.58
N GLU A 648 48.44 -19.15 26.98
CA GLU A 648 49.78 -18.76 27.47
C GLU A 648 49.85 -18.75 29.00
N GLU A 649 48.87 -19.37 29.67
CA GLU A 649 48.77 -19.45 31.14
C GLU A 649 48.64 -18.07 31.83
N TRP A 650 48.13 -17.08 31.10
CA TRP A 650 47.86 -15.74 31.60
C TRP A 650 46.37 -15.54 31.82
N ASN A 651 45.97 -15.10 33.01
CA ASN A 651 44.59 -14.77 33.31
C ASN A 651 44.24 -13.42 32.65
N VAL A 652 43.21 -13.44 31.80
CA VAL A 652 42.81 -12.30 30.98
C VAL A 652 42.19 -11.17 31.82
N GLU A 653 41.51 -11.53 32.91
CA GLU A 653 40.82 -10.57 33.79
C GLU A 653 41.80 -9.86 34.72
N THR A 654 42.64 -10.62 35.45
CA THR A 654 43.60 -10.04 36.39
C THR A 654 44.85 -9.48 35.70
N LYS A 655 45.03 -9.78 34.41
CA LYS A 655 46.25 -9.51 33.64
C LYS A 655 47.50 -9.98 34.37
N SER A 656 47.45 -11.18 34.96
CA SER A 656 48.57 -11.79 35.67
C SER A 656 48.61 -13.31 35.47
N LYS A 657 49.65 -13.98 35.99
CA LYS A 657 49.72 -15.46 36.02
C LYS A 657 48.74 -16.12 37.00
N TYR A 658 47.94 -15.33 37.73
CA TYR A 658 47.06 -15.81 38.78
C TYR A 658 45.62 -15.39 38.49
N ASP A 659 44.64 -16.21 38.87
CA ASP A 659 43.22 -15.83 38.84
C ASP A 659 42.87 -14.87 39.99
N VAL A 660 41.60 -14.45 40.05
CA VAL A 660 41.10 -13.48 41.05
C VAL A 660 41.30 -13.98 42.48
N TYR A 661 41.36 -15.30 42.65
CA TYR A 661 41.59 -15.97 43.94
C TYR A 661 43.07 -16.25 44.21
N GLY A 662 43.99 -15.75 43.37
CA GLY A 662 45.43 -15.89 43.58
C GLY A 662 46.02 -17.25 43.16
N PHE A 663 45.28 -18.11 42.45
CA PHE A 663 45.80 -19.39 41.96
C PHE A 663 46.35 -19.27 40.54
N ASN A 664 47.49 -19.92 40.26
CA ASN A 664 48.02 -19.99 38.90
C ASN A 664 47.26 -21.02 38.04
N PHE A 665 47.64 -21.15 36.77
CA PHE A 665 47.04 -22.11 35.84
C PHE A 665 47.03 -23.56 36.39
N LEU A 666 48.09 -23.96 37.09
CA LEU A 666 48.23 -25.27 37.73
C LEU A 666 47.43 -25.43 39.04
N GLY A 667 46.77 -24.36 39.51
CA GLY A 667 45.98 -24.36 40.75
C GLY A 667 46.80 -24.17 42.02
N ILE A 668 47.96 -23.52 41.94
CA ILE A 668 48.83 -23.20 43.09
C ILE A 668 48.61 -21.73 43.50
N HIS A 669 48.30 -21.50 44.77
CA HIS A 669 48.06 -20.16 45.32
C HIS A 669 49.36 -19.39 45.53
N LYS A 670 49.37 -18.11 45.14
CA LYS A 670 50.55 -17.23 45.14
C LYS A 670 51.21 -17.07 46.52
N ASP A 671 50.42 -17.00 47.59
CA ASP A 671 50.92 -16.67 48.94
C ASP A 671 51.25 -17.92 49.76
N THR A 672 50.50 -19.02 49.58
CA THR A 672 50.68 -20.25 50.37
C THR A 672 51.61 -21.26 49.69
N GLY A 673 51.81 -21.13 48.37
CA GLY A 673 52.56 -22.10 47.56
C GLY A 673 51.91 -23.48 47.46
N LYS A 674 50.67 -23.63 47.93
CA LYS A 674 49.91 -24.89 47.96
C LYS A 674 48.74 -24.84 46.99
N ASN A 675 48.05 -25.96 46.84
CA ASN A 675 46.81 -26.04 46.07
C ASN A 675 45.57 -25.50 46.80
N TYR A 676 45.77 -24.75 47.90
CA TYR A 676 44.72 -24.05 48.65
C TYR A 676 45.21 -22.72 49.22
N ASP A 677 44.30 -21.77 49.44
CA ASP A 677 44.55 -20.45 50.01
C ASP A 677 44.64 -20.49 51.55
N GLU A 678 44.80 -19.33 52.19
CA GLU A 678 44.86 -19.25 53.67
C GLU A 678 43.55 -19.67 54.36
N ARG A 679 42.43 -19.64 53.64
CA ARG A 679 41.11 -20.07 54.13
C ARG A 679 40.86 -21.56 53.92
N GLY A 680 41.71 -22.25 53.16
CA GLY A 680 41.60 -23.67 52.84
C GLY A 680 40.89 -23.98 51.52
N PHE A 681 40.48 -22.98 50.74
CA PHE A 681 39.85 -23.15 49.43
C PHE A 681 40.87 -23.48 48.36
N ASN A 682 40.57 -24.42 47.46
CA ASN A 682 41.34 -24.66 46.25
C ASN A 682 40.88 -23.76 45.08
N ALA A 683 41.54 -23.88 43.93
CA ALA A 683 41.22 -23.13 42.72
C ALA A 683 39.80 -23.35 42.15
N ASN A 684 39.06 -24.35 42.65
CA ASN A 684 37.66 -24.61 42.30
C ASN A 684 36.70 -24.17 43.42
N SER A 685 37.15 -23.31 44.33
CA SER A 685 36.37 -22.81 45.48
C SER A 685 35.86 -23.90 46.42
N TYR A 686 36.58 -25.03 46.51
CA TYR A 686 36.29 -26.11 47.43
C TYR A 686 37.24 -26.08 48.61
N ASN A 687 36.72 -26.06 49.84
CA ASN A 687 37.51 -26.00 51.05
C ASN A 687 37.99 -27.40 51.47
N LEU A 688 39.31 -27.59 51.48
CA LEU A 688 39.95 -28.87 51.80
C LEU A 688 39.94 -29.17 53.31
N LEU A 689 39.78 -28.15 54.17
CA LEU A 689 39.78 -28.32 55.63
C LEU A 689 38.42 -28.80 56.14
N THR A 690 37.33 -28.21 55.64
CA THR A 690 35.96 -28.58 56.03
C THR A 690 35.34 -29.65 55.13
N ASN A 691 35.99 -29.98 54.02
CA ASN A 691 35.47 -30.86 52.97
C ASN A 691 34.10 -30.38 52.45
N SER A 692 33.96 -29.08 52.20
CA SER A 692 32.74 -28.44 51.70
C SER A 692 33.07 -27.18 50.89
N ILE A 693 32.07 -26.52 50.29
CA ILE A 693 32.24 -25.21 49.66
C ILE A 693 32.31 -24.03 50.66
N TYR A 694 32.33 -24.31 51.96
CA TYR A 694 32.34 -23.30 53.03
C TYR A 694 33.57 -23.46 53.93
N ASP A 695 34.09 -22.38 54.48
CA ASP A 695 35.15 -22.43 55.49
C ASP A 695 34.60 -22.81 56.88
N GLU A 696 35.47 -22.92 57.89
CA GLU A 696 35.09 -23.25 59.27
C GLU A 696 34.07 -22.25 59.86
N ARG A 697 34.01 -21.04 59.31
CA ARG A 697 33.09 -19.97 59.70
C ARG A 697 31.79 -19.98 58.90
N GLY A 698 31.60 -20.94 58.00
CA GLY A 698 30.39 -21.10 57.21
C GLY A 698 30.30 -20.19 56.00
N PHE A 699 31.37 -19.50 55.60
CA PHE A 699 31.39 -18.64 54.42
C PHE A 699 32.01 -19.35 53.23
N ASN A 700 31.44 -19.19 52.04
CA ASN A 700 32.04 -19.70 50.80
C ASN A 700 33.24 -18.82 50.37
N HIS A 701 33.91 -19.20 49.28
CA HIS A 701 35.09 -18.47 48.79
C HIS A 701 34.79 -16.99 48.49
N GLU A 702 33.57 -16.68 48.04
CA GLU A 702 33.06 -15.32 47.76
C GLU A 702 32.62 -14.55 49.02
N GLY A 703 32.60 -15.19 50.19
CA GLY A 703 32.21 -14.55 51.45
C GLY A 703 30.71 -14.62 51.74
N ILE A 704 29.95 -15.48 51.06
CA ILE A 704 28.53 -15.75 51.32
C ILE A 704 28.36 -16.85 52.37
N HIS A 705 27.57 -16.58 53.40
CA HIS A 705 27.35 -17.49 54.52
C HIS A 705 26.27 -18.53 54.21
N LYS A 706 26.53 -19.80 54.56
CA LYS A 706 25.67 -20.96 54.24
C LYS A 706 24.23 -20.86 54.73
N ASP A 707 24.00 -20.21 55.87
CA ASP A 707 22.68 -20.18 56.51
C ASP A 707 21.83 -18.96 56.11
N THR A 708 22.47 -17.87 55.67
CA THR A 708 21.80 -16.59 55.37
C THR A 708 21.79 -16.27 53.88
N GLU A 709 22.57 -16.99 53.06
CA GLU A 709 22.74 -16.74 51.62
C GLU A 709 23.17 -15.29 51.31
N THR A 710 23.78 -14.60 52.28
CA THR A 710 24.28 -13.22 52.18
C THR A 710 25.73 -13.14 52.66
N GLU A 711 26.37 -11.99 52.47
CA GLU A 711 27.73 -11.73 52.95
C GLU A 711 27.87 -11.74 54.49
N TYR A 712 26.76 -11.80 55.23
CA TYR A 712 26.73 -11.68 56.69
C TYR A 712 26.20 -12.97 57.33
N ASN A 713 26.81 -13.40 58.43
CA ASN A 713 26.27 -14.51 59.22
C ASN A 713 25.01 -14.08 59.99
N LYS A 714 24.40 -15.03 60.71
CA LYS A 714 23.20 -14.80 61.53
C LYS A 714 23.33 -13.74 62.63
N TYR A 715 24.55 -13.32 62.96
CA TYR A 715 24.83 -12.26 63.94
C TYR A 715 25.13 -10.91 63.27
N GLY A 716 24.97 -10.83 61.94
CA GLY A 716 25.19 -9.60 61.16
C GLY A 716 26.65 -9.31 60.88
N TRP A 717 27.56 -10.28 60.95
CA TRP A 717 28.98 -10.05 60.68
C TRP A 717 29.42 -10.74 59.40
N ASN A 718 30.15 -10.03 58.56
CA ASN A 718 30.77 -10.63 57.39
C ASN A 718 32.11 -11.30 57.74
N TYR A 719 32.68 -12.03 56.78
CA TYR A 719 33.95 -12.73 56.97
C TYR A 719 35.11 -11.80 57.40
N TYR A 720 35.09 -10.53 56.98
CA TYR A 720 36.09 -9.52 57.32
C TYR A 720 35.90 -8.89 58.72
N GLY A 721 34.82 -9.24 59.43
CA GLY A 721 34.51 -8.67 60.74
C GLY A 721 33.82 -7.31 60.67
N LEU A 722 33.18 -6.95 59.55
CA LEU A 722 32.32 -5.77 59.41
C LEU A 722 30.87 -6.13 59.79
N ASN A 723 30.23 -5.29 60.61
CA ASN A 723 28.84 -5.48 61.01
C ASN A 723 27.86 -4.87 60.00
N GLU A 724 26.79 -5.60 59.69
CA GLU A 724 25.78 -5.25 58.69
C GLU A 724 25.04 -3.96 59.03
N LYS A 725 24.72 -3.76 60.32
CA LYS A 725 23.89 -2.63 60.77
C LYS A 725 24.69 -1.35 60.91
N THR A 726 25.84 -1.41 61.57
CA THR A 726 26.66 -0.23 61.84
C THR A 726 27.55 0.16 60.67
N LYS A 727 27.78 -0.77 59.73
CA LYS A 727 28.78 -0.63 58.65
C LYS A 727 30.18 -0.32 59.19
N ASP A 728 30.49 -0.81 60.38
CA ASP A 728 31.77 -0.65 61.08
C ASP A 728 32.19 -2.01 61.69
N TYR A 729 33.43 -2.11 62.16
CA TYR A 729 33.98 -3.28 62.85
C TYR A 729 33.43 -3.46 64.28
N TYR A 730 32.44 -2.65 64.67
CA TYR A 730 31.81 -2.65 65.99
C TYR A 730 30.30 -2.70 65.81
N ASP A 731 29.59 -3.46 66.64
CA ASP A 731 28.13 -3.52 66.67
C ASP A 731 27.50 -2.24 67.26
N GLU A 732 26.17 -2.23 67.33
CA GLU A 732 25.39 -1.10 67.88
C GLU A 732 25.72 -0.83 69.37
N GLU A 733 26.24 -1.82 70.09
CA GLU A 733 26.69 -1.71 71.48
C GLU A 733 28.14 -1.22 71.59
N GLY A 734 28.85 -1.06 70.47
CA GLY A 734 30.23 -0.57 70.42
C GLY A 734 31.29 -1.65 70.64
N TRP A 735 30.94 -2.93 70.46
CA TRP A 735 31.82 -4.09 70.58
C TRP A 735 32.16 -4.69 69.22
N ASN A 736 33.43 -5.04 69.00
CA ASN A 736 33.81 -5.77 67.80
C ASN A 736 33.44 -7.25 67.91
N TRP A 737 33.61 -7.99 66.82
CA TRP A 737 33.35 -9.44 66.78
C TRP A 737 34.10 -10.24 67.86
N ASN A 738 35.24 -9.74 68.34
CA ASN A 738 36.03 -10.34 69.42
C ASN A 738 35.62 -9.86 70.82
N GLU A 739 34.47 -9.19 70.95
CA GLU A 739 33.95 -8.63 72.21
C GLU A 739 34.89 -7.60 72.86
N ILE A 740 35.57 -6.79 72.03
CA ILE A 740 36.42 -5.68 72.48
C ILE A 740 35.74 -4.36 72.08
N ASN A 741 35.61 -3.44 73.03
CA ASN A 741 35.03 -2.14 72.76
C ASN A 741 36.01 -1.21 72.03
N ARG A 742 35.51 -0.09 71.53
CA ARG A 742 36.33 0.92 70.82
C ARG A 742 37.51 1.48 71.64
N LYS A 743 37.48 1.35 72.97
CA LYS A 743 38.54 1.81 73.87
C LYS A 743 39.59 0.72 74.15
N GLY A 744 39.49 -0.43 73.48
CA GLY A 744 40.40 -1.56 73.65
C GLY A 744 40.15 -2.35 74.93
N PHE A 745 38.99 -2.22 75.58
CA PHE A 745 38.62 -3.00 76.75
C PHE A 745 37.71 -4.16 76.38
N ASP A 746 37.91 -5.31 77.02
CA ASP A 746 36.98 -6.43 76.98
C ASP A 746 35.75 -6.18 77.88
N ARG A 747 34.77 -7.09 77.82
CA ARG A 747 33.56 -7.03 78.66
C ARG A 747 33.83 -7.14 80.17
N GLU A 748 35.02 -7.59 80.56
CA GLU A 748 35.44 -7.68 81.97
C GLU A 748 36.13 -6.39 82.47
N GLY A 749 36.31 -5.40 81.60
CA GLY A 749 36.92 -4.11 81.92
C GLY A 749 38.45 -4.15 81.95
N TRP A 750 39.07 -5.13 81.28
CA TRP A 750 40.51 -5.18 81.05
C TRP A 750 40.86 -4.62 79.68
N ASN A 751 41.85 -3.75 79.63
CA ASN A 751 42.39 -3.27 78.37
C ASN A 751 43.26 -4.39 77.75
N VAL A 752 42.94 -4.77 76.51
CA VAL A 752 43.55 -5.88 75.79
C VAL A 752 45.03 -5.61 75.47
N GLU A 753 45.41 -4.35 75.28
CA GLU A 753 46.79 -3.96 74.98
C GLU A 753 47.65 -3.85 76.25
N THR A 754 47.19 -3.11 77.27
CA THR A 754 47.96 -2.92 78.50
C THR A 754 47.90 -4.13 79.43
N LYS A 755 46.97 -5.07 79.18
CA LYS A 755 46.64 -6.20 80.07
C LYS A 755 46.38 -5.73 81.50
N SER A 756 45.73 -4.58 81.67
CA SER A 756 45.43 -3.97 82.97
C SER A 756 44.04 -3.32 82.98
N LYS A 757 43.54 -2.92 84.16
CA LYS A 757 42.28 -2.17 84.30
C LYS A 757 42.32 -0.74 83.75
N TYR A 758 43.47 -0.28 83.25
CA TYR A 758 43.66 1.09 82.77
C TYR A 758 44.24 1.07 81.34
N ASP A 759 43.85 2.05 80.53
CA ASP A 759 44.51 2.32 79.26
C ASP A 759 45.89 2.98 79.45
N TYR A 760 46.60 3.24 78.34
CA TYR A 760 47.91 3.90 78.37
C TYR A 760 47.88 5.31 78.96
N ALA A 761 46.73 5.99 78.95
CA ALA A 761 46.53 7.31 79.55
C ALA A 761 46.15 7.23 81.03
N GLY A 762 46.10 6.02 81.62
CA GLY A 762 45.82 5.81 83.03
C GLY A 762 44.34 5.90 83.39
N PHE A 763 43.43 5.85 82.41
CA PHE A 763 41.99 5.85 82.65
C PHE A 763 41.43 4.43 82.65
N ASP A 764 40.48 4.15 83.54
CA ASP A 764 39.77 2.87 83.55
C ASP A 764 38.65 2.81 82.49
N PHE A 765 37.98 1.65 82.41
CA PHE A 765 36.82 1.41 81.55
C PHE A 765 35.72 2.50 81.69
N LEU A 766 35.57 3.09 82.88
CA LEU A 766 34.59 4.14 83.18
C LEU A 766 35.11 5.56 82.89
N GLY A 767 36.37 5.69 82.46
CA GLY A 767 37.02 6.97 82.17
C GLY A 767 37.49 7.70 83.43
N VAL A 768 37.83 6.98 84.50
CA VAL A 768 38.40 7.55 85.73
C VAL A 768 39.91 7.37 85.74
N HIS A 769 40.64 8.48 85.93
CA HIS A 769 42.10 8.47 85.93
C HIS A 769 42.66 7.94 87.26
N LYS A 770 43.64 7.03 87.15
CA LYS A 770 44.23 6.27 88.26
C LYS A 770 44.73 7.14 89.42
N ASN A 771 45.37 8.28 89.13
CA ASN A 771 45.98 9.12 90.17
C ASN A 771 45.02 10.15 90.77
N THR A 772 44.23 10.82 89.93
CA THR A 772 43.37 11.93 90.37
C THR A 772 42.02 11.44 90.89
N ARG A 773 41.63 10.19 90.58
CA ARG A 773 40.30 9.61 90.83
C ARG A 773 39.16 10.44 90.26
N LYS A 774 39.45 11.22 89.22
CA LYS A 774 38.51 12.07 88.50
C LYS A 774 38.50 11.68 87.03
N LYS A 775 37.53 12.23 86.28
CA LYS A 775 37.46 12.06 84.82
C LYS A 775 38.54 12.83 84.03
N TYR A 776 39.60 13.28 84.71
CA TYR A 776 40.68 14.04 84.12
C TYR A 776 41.99 13.83 84.88
N ASP A 777 43.12 13.98 84.19
CA ASP A 777 44.47 13.85 84.72
C ASP A 777 44.92 15.06 85.56
N GLU A 778 46.17 15.06 86.03
CA GLU A 778 46.72 16.16 86.86
C GLU A 778 46.83 17.50 86.12
N ARG A 779 46.81 17.48 84.77
CA ARG A 779 46.86 18.65 83.90
C ARG A 779 45.47 19.15 83.50
N GLY A 780 44.41 18.40 83.83
CA GLY A 780 43.02 18.74 83.54
C GLY A 780 42.47 18.10 82.27
N PHE A 781 43.19 17.19 81.60
CA PHE A 781 42.75 16.51 80.40
C PHE A 781 41.93 15.26 80.71
N ASP A 782 40.78 15.09 80.05
CA ASP A 782 39.99 13.86 80.11
C ASP A 782 40.55 12.75 79.21
N ASN A 783 39.89 11.58 79.19
CA ASN A 783 40.31 10.45 78.36
C ASN A 783 40.18 10.68 76.84
N ASN A 784 39.66 11.85 76.43
CA ASN A 784 39.63 12.29 75.03
C ASN A 784 40.65 13.40 74.76
N GLN A 785 41.62 13.60 75.66
CA GLN A 785 42.64 14.66 75.57
C GLN A 785 42.04 16.08 75.53
N TYR A 786 40.84 16.27 76.10
CA TYR A 786 40.19 17.57 76.22
C TYR A 786 40.39 18.15 77.62
N ASN A 787 40.89 19.38 77.71
CA ASN A 787 41.13 20.01 79.00
C ASN A 787 39.83 20.58 79.56
N ILE A 788 39.29 19.94 80.59
CA ILE A 788 38.03 20.32 81.21
C ILE A 788 38.11 21.63 82.01
N ILE A 789 39.32 22.07 82.39
CA ILE A 789 39.52 23.30 83.18
C ILE A 789 39.46 24.53 82.25
N THR A 790 40.17 24.49 81.12
CA THR A 790 40.16 25.59 80.15
C THR A 790 39.02 25.50 79.14
N LYS A 791 38.31 24.35 79.09
CA LYS A 791 37.34 24.01 78.06
C LYS A 791 37.92 24.12 76.65
N SER A 792 39.12 23.57 76.46
CA SER A 792 39.81 23.54 75.17
C SER A 792 40.76 22.35 75.09
N LEU A 793 41.34 22.10 73.92
CA LEU A 793 42.41 21.11 73.76
C LEU A 793 43.74 21.51 74.42
N TYR A 794 43.79 22.65 75.11
CA TYR A 794 45.03 23.21 75.67
C TYR A 794 44.88 23.48 77.17
N ASP A 795 45.94 23.28 77.94
CA ASP A 795 45.99 23.64 79.36
C ASP A 795 46.06 25.16 79.56
N LYS A 796 46.07 25.61 80.83
CA LYS A 796 46.11 27.05 81.18
C LYS A 796 47.34 27.80 80.63
N TYR A 797 48.36 27.05 80.22
CA TYR A 797 49.60 27.55 79.66
C TYR A 797 49.66 27.45 78.14
N GLY A 798 48.58 27.00 77.50
CA GLY A 798 48.45 26.90 76.05
C GLY A 798 49.00 25.61 75.45
N PHE A 799 49.34 24.59 76.24
CA PHE A 799 49.87 23.31 75.73
C PHE A 799 48.81 22.24 75.61
N ASN A 800 48.80 21.48 74.50
CA ASN A 800 47.92 20.32 74.34
C ASN A 800 48.41 19.12 75.18
N TYR A 801 47.69 18.00 75.12
CA TYR A 801 48.05 16.79 75.86
C TYR A 801 49.49 16.33 75.56
N ASP A 802 49.94 16.42 74.31
CA ASP A 802 51.30 16.07 73.88
C ASP A 802 52.39 17.10 74.25
N GLY A 803 52.02 18.22 74.87
CA GLY A 803 52.96 19.27 75.26
C GLY A 803 53.35 20.23 74.13
N ILE A 804 52.50 20.37 73.10
CA ILE A 804 52.63 21.32 71.99
C ILE A 804 51.84 22.59 72.29
N HIS A 805 52.49 23.74 72.20
CA HIS A 805 51.89 25.03 72.49
C HIS A 805 51.07 25.58 71.30
N LYS A 806 49.85 26.03 71.57
CA LYS A 806 48.86 26.48 70.58
C LYS A 806 49.35 27.56 69.61
N ASP A 807 50.22 28.46 70.08
CA ASP A 807 50.64 29.61 69.26
C ASP A 807 51.95 29.38 68.51
N THR A 808 52.82 28.50 69.02
CA THR A 808 54.16 28.27 68.46
C THR A 808 54.23 26.95 67.70
N ASN A 809 53.23 26.08 67.86
CA ASN A 809 53.19 24.73 67.30
C ASN A 809 54.43 23.88 67.65
N GLY A 810 55.07 24.18 68.77
CA GLY A 810 56.26 23.49 69.26
C GLY A 810 56.20 23.26 70.77
N TYR A 811 57.23 22.62 71.32
CA TYR A 811 57.30 22.26 72.74
C TYR A 811 57.52 23.44 73.69
N TYR A 812 57.69 24.66 73.18
CA TYR A 812 57.95 25.85 73.97
C TYR A 812 56.97 26.97 73.62
N ASP A 813 56.52 27.73 74.61
CA ASP A 813 55.67 28.91 74.43
C ASP A 813 56.46 30.08 73.84
N LYS A 814 55.79 31.20 73.55
CA LYS A 814 56.41 32.41 72.98
C LYS A 814 57.53 32.99 73.85
N ASN A 815 57.54 32.68 75.14
CA ASN A 815 58.56 33.13 76.09
C ASN A 815 59.68 32.09 76.28
N GLY A 816 59.66 31.01 75.48
CA GLY A 816 60.64 29.94 75.50
C GLY A 816 60.44 28.95 76.64
N TRP A 817 59.27 28.85 77.27
CA TRP A 817 59.03 27.86 78.33
C TRP A 817 58.29 26.65 77.79
N ASN A 818 58.72 25.43 78.11
CA ASN A 818 57.91 24.24 77.83
C ASN A 818 56.84 24.02 78.90
N TYR A 819 55.97 23.03 78.71
CA TYR A 819 54.88 22.78 79.66
C TYR A 819 55.37 22.37 81.06
N TYR A 820 56.58 21.78 81.17
CA TYR A 820 57.22 21.48 82.45
C TYR A 820 57.80 22.72 83.16
N GLY A 821 57.87 23.87 82.50
CA GLY A 821 58.49 25.08 83.05
C GLY A 821 60.00 25.17 82.84
N LEU A 822 60.57 24.42 81.89
CA LEU A 822 61.98 24.54 81.47
C LEU A 822 62.11 25.56 80.33
N ASN A 823 63.11 26.45 80.44
CA ASN A 823 63.40 27.44 79.42
C ASN A 823 64.21 26.84 78.26
N GLU A 824 63.85 27.20 77.04
CA GLU A 824 64.44 26.70 75.80
C GLU A 824 65.93 27.03 75.69
N LYS A 825 66.32 28.24 76.12
CA LYS A 825 67.69 28.74 75.96
C LYS A 825 68.62 28.23 77.04
N THR A 826 68.18 28.25 78.30
CA THR A 826 69.04 27.85 79.42
C THR A 826 68.97 26.35 79.70
N LYS A 827 67.92 25.66 79.23
CA LYS A 827 67.57 24.29 79.63
C LYS A 827 67.43 24.13 81.15
N THR A 828 67.10 25.21 81.85
CA THR A 828 66.82 25.23 83.30
C THR A 828 65.45 25.84 83.56
N TYR A 829 64.99 25.79 84.81
CA TYR A 829 63.78 26.48 85.25
C TYR A 829 63.93 28.01 85.30
N TYR A 830 65.04 28.59 84.82
CA TYR A 830 65.33 30.02 84.81
C TYR A 830 65.58 30.52 83.39
N ASP A 831 65.14 31.73 83.04
CA ASP A 831 65.44 32.40 81.78
C ASP A 831 66.91 32.88 81.73
N SER A 832 67.33 33.47 80.62
CA SER A 832 68.70 34.00 80.47
C SER A 832 69.02 35.17 81.41
N LYS A 833 68.02 35.72 82.11
CA LYS A 833 68.17 36.75 83.14
C LYS A 833 68.16 36.16 84.55
N GLY A 834 68.01 34.84 84.69
CA GLY A 834 68.01 34.11 85.94
C GLY A 834 66.65 34.05 86.65
N TYR A 835 65.52 34.22 85.94
CA TYR A 835 64.16 34.22 86.51
C TYR A 835 63.29 33.04 86.03
N THR A 836 62.46 32.46 86.91
CA THR A 836 61.50 31.41 86.54
C THR A 836 60.38 31.93 85.65
N ARG A 837 59.53 31.02 85.13
CA ARG A 837 58.34 31.37 84.35
C ARG A 837 57.40 32.33 85.08
N GLU A 838 57.37 32.25 86.42
CA GLU A 838 56.61 33.13 87.31
C GLU A 838 57.34 34.44 87.67
N GLY A 839 58.55 34.65 87.14
CA GLY A 839 59.34 35.88 87.31
C GLY A 839 60.14 35.96 88.61
N LEU A 840 60.55 34.82 89.18
CA LEU A 840 61.31 34.73 90.44
C LEU A 840 62.78 34.41 90.17
N ASP A 841 63.73 35.10 90.80
CA ASP A 841 65.15 34.78 90.66
C ASP A 841 65.54 33.48 91.39
N LYS A 842 66.80 33.03 91.26
CA LYS A 842 67.29 31.81 91.95
C LYS A 842 67.14 31.81 93.48
N TYR A 843 66.82 32.96 94.10
CA TYR A 843 66.58 33.09 95.53
C TYR A 843 65.10 33.32 95.86
N GLY A 844 64.22 33.28 94.85
CA GLY A 844 62.77 33.45 95.01
C GLY A 844 62.29 34.90 94.98
N TYR A 845 63.12 35.87 94.59
CA TYR A 845 62.73 37.29 94.56
C TYR A 845 62.34 37.78 93.17
N LYS A 846 61.31 38.64 93.10
CA LYS A 846 60.91 39.31 91.85
C LYS A 846 61.89 40.42 91.49
N LYS A 847 62.02 40.68 90.18
CA LYS A 847 62.95 41.67 89.62
C LYS A 847 62.81 43.06 90.27
N GLY A 848 63.90 43.59 90.82
CA GLY A 848 63.96 44.91 91.44
C GLY A 848 63.54 44.96 92.92
N GLN A 849 63.15 43.83 93.52
CA GLN A 849 62.80 43.73 94.94
C GLN A 849 63.92 43.14 95.81
N ARG A 850 65.18 43.27 95.38
CA ARG A 850 66.33 42.86 96.19
C ARG A 850 66.58 43.88 97.32
N PRO A 851 66.79 43.45 98.58
CA PRO A 851 67.15 44.34 99.68
C PRO A 851 68.45 45.11 99.42
N ALA A 852 68.55 46.36 99.91
CA ALA A 852 69.67 47.27 99.64
C ALA A 852 71.04 46.78 100.18
N ASP A 853 71.03 45.90 101.19
CA ASP A 853 72.24 45.41 101.86
C ASP A 853 72.78 44.09 101.26
N PHE A 854 72.38 43.75 100.02
CA PHE A 854 72.72 42.48 99.37
C PHE A 854 74.06 42.56 98.63
N ASP A 855 75.13 42.01 99.22
CA ASP A 855 76.46 41.83 98.61
C ASP A 855 76.45 40.62 97.66
N ASP A 856 76.71 40.86 96.36
CA ASP A 856 76.73 39.83 95.31
C ASP A 856 78.14 39.31 94.97
N GLY A 857 79.17 39.80 95.67
CA GLY A 857 80.56 39.37 95.51
C GLY A 857 81.33 40.00 94.35
N GLU A 858 80.71 40.87 93.53
CA GLU A 858 81.37 41.58 92.41
C GLU A 858 81.71 43.05 92.71
N TYR A 859 80.94 43.76 93.56
CA TYR A 859 81.22 45.13 94.00
C TYR A 859 81.10 45.23 95.52
N ASP A 860 81.99 46.00 96.15
CA ASP A 860 81.92 46.19 97.60
C ASP A 860 80.78 47.14 98.02
N LYS A 861 80.55 47.22 99.33
CA LYS A 861 79.52 48.06 99.96
C LYS A 861 79.63 49.56 99.65
N TYR A 862 80.74 50.03 99.09
CA TYR A 862 80.94 51.42 98.68
C TYR A 862 80.87 51.61 97.16
N GLY A 863 80.54 50.56 96.41
CA GLY A 863 80.33 50.62 94.96
C GLY A 863 81.62 50.57 94.13
N PHE A 864 82.73 50.09 94.71
CA PHE A 864 83.98 49.88 94.01
C PHE A 864 84.18 48.41 93.65
N ASN A 865 84.69 48.14 92.45
CA ASN A 865 85.12 46.79 92.10
C ASN A 865 86.52 46.48 92.68
N LYS A 866 86.95 45.22 92.61
CA LYS A 866 88.29 44.78 93.08
C LYS A 866 89.48 45.49 92.42
N LYS A 867 89.25 46.31 91.37
CA LYS A 867 90.26 47.13 90.68
C LYS A 867 90.19 48.62 91.07
N GLY A 868 89.36 48.99 92.05
CA GLY A 868 89.27 50.34 92.60
C GLY A 868 88.48 51.33 91.73
N ILE A 869 87.70 50.88 90.75
CA ILE A 869 86.89 51.75 89.89
C ILE A 869 85.47 51.85 90.44
N TYR A 870 84.98 53.08 90.60
CA TYR A 870 83.62 53.37 91.06
C TYR A 870 82.58 53.06 89.99
N LYS A 871 81.47 52.39 90.36
CA LYS A 871 80.39 51.89 89.48
C LYS A 871 79.76 52.93 88.52
N LYS A 872 80.06 54.24 88.67
CA LYS A 872 79.55 55.32 87.81
C LYS A 872 80.59 56.08 86.95
N GLY A 873 81.88 55.74 87.00
CA GLY A 873 82.93 56.09 86.01
C GLY A 873 83.31 57.58 85.81
N TYR A 874 84.57 57.92 86.10
CA TYR A 874 85.46 58.66 85.20
C TYR A 874 86.85 58.02 85.29
#